data_AF-A0A7H9B956-F1
#
_entry.id   AF-A0A7H9B956-F1
#
_cell.length_a   1.000
_cell.length_b   1.000
_cell.length_c   1.000
_cell.angle_alpha   90.00
_cell.angle_beta   90.00
_cell.angle_gamma   90.00
#
_symmetry.space_group_name_H-M   'P 1'
#
loop_
_entity.id
_entity.type
_entity.pdbx_description
1 polymer ?
#
loop_
_entity_poly.entity_id
_entity_poly.type
_entity_poly.pdbx_seq_one_letter_code
_entity_poly.pdbx_strand_id
1 'polypeptide(L)'
;MGGKVLMTVSTPCNAKGRVSGYRIVQYSDRRLSILPREMNTNNSKTDIDTNVQAFCYLTPKDGVIAAAAGDEIMDTSDYMILAKSNGFIEIIKDYHYKVEKNMALNPSYILKCTPEDFSNIGSDFMFAGIQYKDGFLYCCLCSGRIFIFLLNLPSGYIQADNSFVKLLGSPDILNLYSDITSGLTRGVESPEETNLFFEMRFTGRSKLRHICYYLLPMEPEHLRTCPSLFLNNAYKNNIIYKPSIYVSLDEDISDFRINPFDRLSFFTISPGSPLIIRKVMLPMAYVNFFAKFITIKRRILERNHGEVNSWNQVAKSFDYDSFRAYLTDDTQDNIQFDSTTFDQIATFDNISLLRTIIVWIQRTDHSKDDISRLFGQAETTHNRRHQILGRSPSFRRTSRYTLQTVGLRETVDLPSSDDWEIAPLIREIRRNTFTVDFNIVQLKPLSHTNDERSASREEDNTRTSFLTDNYKNMDIICIDRYLSLSIFRPANLDVALTRIESFHDYETSSYSSSAIFEEEREFKIALNGLTSFKKLFTITDSLFMILDTNGVVLLDRQHLSDSKNLAKNPKCAVRVAPFSIGLISDGIMIVRKLENSSLNDGYNVVFDLIVTCIPGEILAFEGRFTSNSKIGSLTLCDSLRLRKKNKFVDKLCLLSYEPSIDERKRLHDMNEAHPSVPKRRKWNLQIE
;
A
#
# COMPACT_ATOMS: atom_id res chain seq x y z
N MET A 1 -2.30 -5.53 -31.07
CA MET A 1 -2.65 -4.15 -30.66
C MET A 1 -2.76 -4.13 -29.14
N GLY A 2 -2.41 -3.02 -28.47
CA GLY A 2 -2.36 -2.95 -26.99
C GLY A 2 -3.75 -3.06 -26.35
N GLY A 3 -3.82 -3.59 -25.13
CA GLY A 3 -5.06 -3.56 -24.34
C GLY A 3 -5.44 -2.15 -23.90
N LYS A 4 -6.66 -1.98 -23.38
CA LYS A 4 -7.17 -0.72 -22.82
C LYS A 4 -6.87 -0.69 -21.33
N VAL A 5 -6.15 0.33 -20.89
CA VAL A 5 -5.83 0.61 -19.49
C VAL A 5 -6.66 1.79 -19.02
N LEU A 6 -7.38 1.64 -17.91
CA LEU A 6 -8.10 2.72 -17.25
C LEU A 6 -7.43 2.99 -15.91
N MET A 7 -7.11 4.27 -15.65
CA MET A 7 -6.40 4.68 -14.44
C MET A 7 -6.88 6.03 -13.92
N THR A 8 -6.68 6.26 -12.63
CA THR A 8 -6.87 7.56 -11.99
C THR A 8 -5.52 8.19 -11.65
N VAL A 9 -5.42 9.51 -11.83
CA VAL A 9 -4.19 10.29 -11.59
C VAL A 9 -4.51 11.47 -10.69
N SER A 10 -3.77 11.64 -9.58
CA SER A 10 -3.90 12.85 -8.77
C SER A 10 -3.29 14.05 -9.49
N THR A 11 -3.98 15.19 -9.41
CA THR A 11 -3.61 16.47 -10.02
C THR A 11 -3.56 17.59 -8.97
N PRO A 12 -2.67 17.49 -7.98
CA PRO A 12 -2.51 18.48 -6.92
C PRO A 12 -2.28 19.90 -7.46
N CYS A 13 -2.69 20.90 -6.67
CA CYS A 13 -2.47 22.31 -7.00
C CYS A 13 -1.83 23.07 -5.83
N ASN A 14 -0.67 23.67 -6.08
CA ASN A 14 0.07 24.43 -5.06
C ASN A 14 -0.44 25.87 -4.89
N ALA A 15 -1.40 26.30 -5.70
CA ALA A 15 -1.96 27.64 -5.61
C ALA A 15 -3.17 27.65 -4.67
N LYS A 16 -3.12 28.50 -3.64
CA LYS A 16 -4.23 28.73 -2.71
C LYS A 16 -5.49 29.19 -3.44
N GLY A 17 -6.67 28.80 -2.95
CA GLY A 17 -7.98 29.07 -3.52
C GLY A 17 -8.25 28.36 -4.85
N ARG A 18 -7.43 27.36 -5.25
CA ARG A 18 -7.63 26.61 -6.50
C ARG A 18 -8.09 25.19 -6.23
N VAL A 19 -8.93 24.70 -7.14
CA VAL A 19 -9.41 23.32 -7.13
C VAL A 19 -8.24 22.38 -7.44
N SER A 20 -7.93 21.52 -6.50
CA SER A 20 -7.09 20.35 -6.62
C SER A 20 -7.96 19.09 -6.71
N GLY A 21 -7.43 17.93 -7.12
CA GLY A 21 -8.25 16.73 -7.25
C GLY A 21 -7.58 15.68 -8.11
N TYR A 22 -8.36 14.92 -8.87
CA TYR A 22 -7.86 13.86 -9.74
C TYR A 22 -8.50 13.89 -11.13
N ARG A 23 -7.91 13.14 -12.06
CA ARG A 23 -8.38 12.92 -13.43
C ARG A 23 -8.38 11.44 -13.73
N ILE A 24 -9.30 11.02 -14.59
CA ILE A 24 -9.34 9.66 -15.12
C ILE A 24 -8.67 9.72 -16.49
N VAL A 25 -7.70 8.84 -16.68
CA VAL A 25 -6.91 8.74 -17.91
C VAL A 25 -7.09 7.33 -18.44
N GLN A 26 -7.30 7.25 -19.75
CA GLN A 26 -7.37 6.00 -20.49
C GLN A 26 -6.15 5.92 -21.41
N TYR A 27 -5.45 4.79 -21.37
CA TYR A 27 -4.46 4.43 -22.37
C TYR A 27 -5.04 3.32 -23.25
N SER A 28 -5.29 3.64 -24.52
CA SER A 28 -5.81 2.71 -25.52
C SER A 28 -5.23 3.02 -26.88
N ASP A 29 -4.99 2.01 -27.70
CA ASP A 29 -4.43 2.17 -29.05
C ASP A 29 -3.14 3.01 -29.06
N ARG A 30 -2.29 2.78 -28.05
CA ARG A 30 -1.04 3.51 -27.81
C ARG A 30 -1.22 5.03 -27.61
N ARG A 31 -2.39 5.48 -27.16
CA ARG A 31 -2.66 6.90 -26.87
C ARG A 31 -3.25 7.11 -25.48
N LEU A 32 -2.77 8.15 -24.81
CA LEU A 32 -3.28 8.66 -23.55
C LEU A 32 -4.39 9.68 -23.82
N SER A 33 -5.52 9.49 -23.15
CA SER A 33 -6.66 10.41 -23.24
C SER A 33 -7.26 10.66 -21.86
N ILE A 34 -7.69 11.90 -21.62
CA ILE A 34 -8.41 12.26 -20.40
C ILE A 34 -9.89 12.02 -20.64
N LEU A 35 -10.52 11.20 -19.81
CA LEU A 35 -11.97 11.05 -19.87
C LEU A 35 -12.64 12.31 -19.31
N PRO A 36 -13.62 12.89 -20.03
CA PRO A 36 -14.38 14.01 -19.51
C PRO A 36 -15.09 13.57 -18.23
N ARG A 37 -15.16 14.49 -17.26
CA ARG A 37 -15.86 14.29 -16.00
C ARG A 37 -16.93 15.35 -15.87
N GLU A 38 -18.18 14.94 -15.71
CA GLU A 38 -19.20 15.83 -15.17
C GLU A 38 -18.81 16.23 -13.74
N MET A 39 -18.32 17.46 -13.59
CA MET A 39 -18.15 18.06 -12.29
C MET A 39 -19.47 18.68 -11.89
N ASN A 40 -20.13 18.11 -10.88
CA ASN A 40 -21.17 18.85 -10.18
C ASN A 40 -20.56 20.15 -9.64
N THR A 41 -21.09 21.28 -10.11
CA THR A 41 -20.67 22.65 -9.76
C THR A 41 -20.73 22.94 -8.25
N ASN A 42 -21.43 22.11 -7.46
CA ASN A 42 -21.48 22.21 -6.01
C ASN A 42 -20.29 21.53 -5.28
N ASN A 43 -19.67 20.49 -5.86
CA ASN A 43 -18.54 19.79 -5.25
C ASN A 43 -17.19 20.44 -5.54
N SER A 44 -17.12 21.47 -6.40
CA SER A 44 -15.86 22.16 -6.65
C SER A 44 -15.30 22.85 -5.40
N LYS A 45 -16.12 23.06 -4.36
CA LYS A 45 -15.73 23.65 -3.07
C LYS A 45 -14.99 22.68 -2.15
N THR A 46 -15.31 21.37 -2.16
CA THR A 46 -14.63 20.35 -1.31
C THR A 46 -13.17 20.17 -1.70
N ASP A 47 -12.87 20.50 -2.96
CA ASP A 47 -11.62 20.23 -3.65
C ASP A 47 -10.72 21.48 -3.72
N ILE A 48 -11.16 22.62 -3.17
CA ILE A 48 -10.33 23.83 -3.04
C ILE A 48 -9.33 23.60 -1.91
N ASP A 49 -8.05 23.86 -2.18
CA ASP A 49 -6.96 23.76 -1.21
C ASP A 49 -6.81 22.37 -0.55
N THR A 50 -7.40 21.35 -1.16
CA THR A 50 -7.38 19.97 -0.65
C THR A 50 -6.83 19.04 -1.74
N ASN A 51 -5.67 18.42 -1.48
CA ASN A 51 -5.01 17.52 -2.43
C ASN A 51 -5.40 16.06 -2.17
N VAL A 52 -5.64 15.29 -3.23
CA VAL A 52 -5.71 13.82 -3.12
C VAL A 52 -4.28 13.28 -3.05
N GLN A 53 -3.94 12.63 -1.94
CA GLN A 53 -2.58 12.16 -1.64
C GLN A 53 -2.41 10.66 -1.81
N ALA A 54 -3.48 9.87 -1.69
CA ALA A 54 -3.42 8.43 -1.91
C ALA A 54 -4.76 7.88 -2.42
N PHE A 55 -4.68 6.78 -3.16
CA PHE A 55 -5.80 6.03 -3.71
C PHE A 55 -5.81 4.61 -3.15
N CYS A 56 -6.99 4.06 -2.90
CA CYS A 56 -7.20 2.64 -2.68
C CYS A 56 -8.47 2.23 -3.41
N TYR A 57 -8.33 1.39 -4.44
CA TYR A 57 -9.45 0.91 -5.24
C TYR A 57 -9.76 -0.53 -4.86
N LEU A 58 -11.00 -0.80 -4.47
CA LEU A 58 -11.45 -2.10 -3.97
C LEU A 58 -12.43 -2.73 -4.95
N THR A 59 -12.18 -3.98 -5.30
CA THR A 59 -13.02 -4.76 -6.22
C THR A 59 -13.22 -6.19 -5.71
N PRO A 60 -14.35 -6.83 -6.02
CA PRO A 60 -14.53 -8.26 -5.78
C PRO A 60 -13.60 -9.10 -6.67
N LYS A 61 -12.91 -10.10 -6.10
CA LYS A 61 -11.94 -10.97 -6.80
C LYS A 61 -12.56 -11.70 -8.02
N ASP A 62 -13.80 -12.16 -7.91
CA ASP A 62 -14.48 -12.97 -8.94
C ASP A 62 -15.66 -12.24 -9.62
N GLY A 63 -15.75 -10.92 -9.51
CA GLY A 63 -16.84 -10.11 -10.09
C GLY A 63 -18.22 -10.30 -9.43
N VAL A 64 -18.45 -11.43 -8.75
CA VAL A 64 -19.67 -11.75 -7.99
C VAL A 64 -19.27 -12.57 -6.75
N ILE A 65 -19.46 -12.05 -5.54
CA ILE A 65 -19.16 -12.79 -4.30
C ILE A 65 -20.46 -13.36 -3.74
N ALA A 66 -20.65 -14.66 -3.92
CA ALA A 66 -21.72 -15.41 -3.27
C ALA A 66 -21.48 -15.47 -1.76
N ALA A 67 -22.46 -15.00 -0.97
CA ALA A 67 -22.47 -15.26 0.46
C ALA A 67 -22.66 -16.76 0.67
N ALA A 68 -21.77 -17.39 1.44
CA ALA A 68 -21.95 -18.76 1.87
C ALA A 68 -23.20 -18.83 2.78
N ALA A 69 -24.21 -19.55 2.30
CA ALA A 69 -25.45 -19.96 2.96
C ALA A 69 -26.52 -18.87 3.25
N GLY A 70 -27.66 -19.01 2.56
CA GLY A 70 -28.95 -18.37 2.87
C GLY A 70 -29.20 -17.07 2.12
N ASP A 71 -30.29 -17.01 1.35
CA ASP A 71 -30.78 -15.84 0.63
C ASP A 71 -30.67 -14.54 1.45
N GLU A 72 -29.82 -13.60 1.02
CA GLU A 72 -30.12 -12.16 0.84
C GLU A 72 -28.83 -11.29 0.77
N ILE A 73 -28.61 -10.77 -0.45
CA ILE A 73 -27.81 -9.61 -0.90
C ILE A 73 -26.26 -9.76 -0.92
N MET A 74 -25.77 -10.18 -2.08
CA MET A 74 -24.35 -10.08 -2.49
C MET A 74 -23.95 -8.61 -2.73
N ASP A 75 -22.70 -8.26 -2.41
CA ASP A 75 -22.12 -6.97 -2.80
C ASP A 75 -21.23 -7.09 -4.04
N THR A 76 -21.71 -6.57 -5.16
CA THR A 76 -20.99 -6.51 -6.45
C THR A 76 -20.37 -5.14 -6.73
N SER A 77 -20.43 -4.22 -5.77
CA SER A 77 -19.99 -2.84 -5.96
C SER A 77 -18.46 -2.73 -5.96
N ASP A 78 -17.90 -1.83 -6.75
CA ASP A 78 -16.52 -1.41 -6.59
C ASP A 78 -16.44 -0.11 -5.76
N TYR A 79 -15.34 0.08 -5.03
CA TYR A 79 -15.17 1.24 -4.15
C TYR A 79 -13.85 1.94 -4.43
N MET A 80 -13.93 3.24 -4.73
CA MET A 80 -12.76 4.11 -4.77
C MET A 80 -12.63 4.87 -3.46
N ILE A 81 -11.51 4.70 -2.78
CA ILE A 81 -11.19 5.33 -1.50
C ILE A 81 -10.09 6.37 -1.75
N LEU A 82 -10.37 7.62 -1.37
CA LEU A 82 -9.52 8.78 -1.62
C LEU A 82 -9.06 9.41 -0.31
N ALA A 83 -7.76 9.39 -0.02
CA ALA A 83 -7.19 10.10 1.13
C ALA A 83 -6.83 11.54 0.73
N LYS A 84 -7.35 12.52 1.47
CA LYS A 84 -7.22 13.95 1.17
C LYS A 84 -6.40 14.69 2.22
N SER A 85 -5.62 15.70 1.81
CA SER A 85 -4.70 16.48 2.68
C SER A 85 -5.37 17.21 3.86
N ASN A 86 -6.70 17.31 3.85
CA ASN A 86 -7.51 17.83 4.94
C ASN A 86 -7.75 16.82 6.08
N GLY A 87 -7.19 15.60 5.97
CA GLY A 87 -7.32 14.54 6.97
C GLY A 87 -8.61 13.74 6.89
N PHE A 88 -9.35 13.85 5.78
CA PHE A 88 -10.54 13.03 5.51
C PHE A 88 -10.29 12.01 4.41
N ILE A 89 -11.05 10.92 4.47
CA ILE A 89 -11.12 9.90 3.43
C ILE A 89 -12.51 9.93 2.82
N GLU A 90 -12.59 9.98 1.49
CA GLU A 90 -13.84 9.86 0.74
C GLU A 90 -13.96 8.46 0.12
N ILE A 91 -15.10 7.81 0.33
CA ILE A 91 -15.43 6.52 -0.29
C ILE A 91 -16.49 6.76 -1.37
N ILE A 92 -16.17 6.43 -2.62
CA ILE A 92 -17.09 6.49 -3.75
C ILE A 92 -17.48 5.07 -4.12
N LYS A 93 -18.76 4.73 -3.93
CA LYS A 93 -19.33 3.45 -4.33
C LYS A 93 -19.65 3.42 -5.84
N ASP A 94 -19.58 2.26 -6.46
CA ASP A 94 -19.93 1.99 -7.87
C ASP A 94 -19.10 2.85 -8.82
N TYR A 95 -17.79 2.95 -8.55
CA TYR A 95 -16.90 3.92 -9.18
C TYR A 95 -16.75 3.65 -10.68
N HIS A 96 -16.46 2.42 -11.08
CA HIS A 96 -16.32 2.00 -12.46
C HIS A 96 -17.59 2.27 -13.26
N TYR A 97 -18.75 1.86 -12.72
CA TYR A 97 -20.05 2.13 -13.35
C TYR A 97 -20.29 3.63 -13.55
N LYS A 98 -20.00 4.45 -12.53
CA LYS A 98 -20.13 5.92 -12.63
C LYS A 98 -19.17 6.50 -13.66
N VAL A 99 -17.95 5.98 -13.77
CA VAL A 99 -16.98 6.41 -14.79
C VAL A 99 -17.46 6.06 -16.19
N GLU A 100 -17.91 4.83 -16.44
CA GLU A 100 -18.41 4.39 -17.74
C GLU A 100 -19.66 5.15 -18.19
N LYS A 101 -20.55 5.48 -17.26
CA LYS A 101 -21.78 6.24 -17.53
C LYS A 101 -21.58 7.76 -17.43
N ASN A 102 -20.35 8.23 -17.22
CA ASN A 102 -20.01 9.65 -17.03
C ASN A 102 -20.89 10.35 -15.97
N MET A 103 -21.16 9.67 -14.87
CA MET A 103 -21.93 10.18 -13.74
C MET A 103 -21.05 10.96 -12.75
N ALA A 104 -21.68 11.80 -11.93
CA ALA A 104 -20.97 12.53 -10.88
C ALA A 104 -20.36 11.59 -9.82
N LEU A 105 -19.04 11.72 -9.61
CA LEU A 105 -18.24 10.95 -8.64
C LEU A 105 -18.35 11.56 -7.24
N ASN A 106 -19.56 11.56 -6.67
CA ASN A 106 -19.81 12.09 -5.33
C ASN A 106 -19.43 11.04 -4.26
N PRO A 107 -18.83 11.47 -3.13
CA PRO A 107 -18.56 10.57 -2.01
C PRO A 107 -19.87 10.01 -1.46
N SER A 108 -19.90 8.71 -1.26
CA SER A 108 -21.00 7.98 -0.62
C SER A 108 -20.83 7.93 0.89
N TYR A 109 -19.57 7.86 1.36
CA TYR A 109 -19.22 7.84 2.78
C TYR A 109 -17.95 8.65 3.04
N ILE A 110 -17.80 9.15 4.27
CA ILE A 110 -16.65 9.98 4.68
C ILE A 110 -16.08 9.44 5.98
N LEU A 111 -14.75 9.25 6.04
CA LEU A 111 -14.04 8.82 7.24
C LEU A 111 -13.12 9.93 7.74
N LYS A 112 -12.95 10.01 9.07
CA LYS A 112 -12.08 10.97 9.75
C LYS A 112 -10.72 10.34 10.10
N CYS A 113 -9.63 10.99 9.70
CA CYS A 113 -8.24 10.66 10.09
C CYS A 113 -7.54 11.82 10.81
N THR A 114 -8.30 12.75 11.39
CA THR A 114 -7.73 13.85 12.19
C THR A 114 -7.69 13.43 13.66
N PRO A 115 -6.57 13.63 14.37
CA PRO A 115 -6.47 13.34 15.80
C PRO A 115 -7.48 14.16 16.60
N GLU A 116 -7.94 13.60 17.73
CA GLU A 116 -8.74 14.32 18.74
C GLU A 116 -7.89 15.38 19.48
N ASP A 117 -6.56 15.28 19.45
CA ASP A 117 -5.67 16.27 20.06
C ASP A 117 -5.65 17.56 19.22
N PHE A 118 -6.58 18.47 19.53
CA PHE A 118 -6.88 19.72 18.82
C PHE A 118 -5.77 20.79 18.84
N SER A 119 -4.51 20.44 19.12
CA SER A 119 -3.44 21.42 19.38
C SER A 119 -2.85 22.07 18.12
N ASN A 120 -2.99 21.45 16.94
CA ASN A 120 -2.42 21.97 15.68
C ASN A 120 -3.51 22.32 14.66
N ILE A 121 -4.11 23.50 14.82
CA ILE A 121 -4.99 24.11 13.83
C ILE A 121 -4.11 24.59 12.66
N GLY A 122 -4.21 23.92 11.50
CA GLY A 122 -3.55 24.35 10.25
C GLY A 122 -2.51 23.40 9.64
N SER A 123 -2.37 22.17 10.13
CA SER A 123 -1.44 21.20 9.54
C SER A 123 -2.03 20.49 8.32
N ASP A 124 -1.34 20.53 7.17
CA ASP A 124 -1.57 19.58 6.08
C ASP A 124 -1.33 18.16 6.60
N PHE A 125 -2.34 17.29 6.48
CA PHE A 125 -2.23 15.88 6.85
C PHE A 125 -1.57 15.15 5.68
N MET A 126 -0.29 14.77 5.85
CA MET A 126 0.43 13.98 4.86
C MET A 126 0.23 12.49 5.13
N PHE A 127 -0.35 11.77 4.16
CA PHE A 127 -0.51 10.32 4.20
C PHE A 127 0.75 9.62 3.67
N ALA A 128 1.27 8.66 4.45
CA ALA A 128 2.30 7.73 3.99
C ALA A 128 1.69 6.63 3.13
N GLY A 129 0.49 6.15 3.46
CA GLY A 129 -0.19 5.13 2.69
C GLY A 129 -1.60 4.82 3.17
N ILE A 130 -2.40 4.22 2.29
CA ILE A 130 -3.71 3.68 2.59
C ILE A 130 -3.80 2.28 1.99
N GLN A 131 -4.14 1.30 2.82
CA GLN A 131 -4.18 -0.11 2.40
C GLN A 131 -5.36 -0.84 3.00
N TYR A 132 -5.89 -1.79 2.25
CA TYR A 132 -7.02 -2.62 2.65
C TYR A 132 -6.65 -4.10 2.65
N LYS A 133 -7.11 -4.81 3.68
CA LYS A 133 -7.04 -6.27 3.72
C LYS A 133 -8.11 -6.86 4.63
N ASP A 134 -8.87 -7.85 4.14
CA ASP A 134 -9.79 -8.70 4.93
C ASP A 134 -10.73 -7.92 5.87
N GLY A 135 -11.30 -6.82 5.39
CA GLY A 135 -12.21 -5.96 6.15
C GLY A 135 -11.51 -4.83 6.94
N PHE A 136 -10.18 -4.79 6.99
CA PHE A 136 -9.43 -3.72 7.64
C PHE A 136 -8.93 -2.72 6.60
N LEU A 137 -9.25 -1.44 6.79
CA LEU A 137 -8.65 -0.33 6.06
C LEU A 137 -7.68 0.40 6.98
N TYR A 138 -6.39 0.29 6.71
CA TYR A 138 -5.33 1.00 7.40
C TYR A 138 -5.04 2.30 6.67
N CYS A 139 -4.94 3.37 7.44
CA CYS A 139 -4.55 4.68 6.95
C CYS A 139 -3.43 5.24 7.81
N CYS A 140 -2.25 5.40 7.21
CA CYS A 140 -1.03 5.80 7.89
C CYS A 140 -0.67 7.23 7.50
N LEU A 141 -0.54 8.11 8.49
CA LEU A 141 0.05 9.43 8.32
C LEU A 141 1.57 9.33 8.37
N CYS A 142 2.27 10.24 7.68
CA CYS A 142 3.71 10.37 7.78
C CYS A 142 4.19 10.70 9.20
N SER A 143 3.31 11.16 10.09
CA SER A 143 3.63 11.48 11.49
C SER A 143 3.64 10.26 12.42
N GLY A 144 3.51 9.03 11.89
CA GLY A 144 3.45 7.82 12.74
C GLY A 144 2.08 7.47 13.28
N ARG A 145 1.03 8.20 12.87
CA ARG A 145 -0.34 8.00 13.33
C ARG A 145 -1.08 7.08 12.37
N ILE A 146 -1.62 5.98 12.88
CA ILE A 146 -2.30 4.97 12.08
C ILE A 146 -3.75 4.88 12.54
N PHE A 147 -4.66 5.03 11.58
CA PHE A 147 -6.11 4.90 11.75
C PHE A 147 -6.57 3.62 11.07
N ILE A 148 -7.30 2.79 11.79
CA ILE A 148 -7.76 1.50 11.31
C ILE A 148 -9.30 1.49 11.36
N PHE A 149 -9.91 1.24 10.21
CA PHE A 149 -11.35 1.17 10.04
C PHE A 149 -11.77 -0.27 9.76
N LEU A 150 -12.75 -0.76 10.53
CA LEU A 150 -13.39 -2.04 10.27
C LEU A 150 -14.52 -1.82 9.26
N LEU A 151 -14.37 -2.38 8.06
CA LEU A 151 -15.31 -2.25 6.95
C LEU A 151 -16.14 -3.53 6.80
N ASN A 152 -17.44 -3.35 6.57
CA ASN A 152 -18.37 -4.43 6.28
C ASN A 152 -18.29 -4.81 4.80
N LEU A 153 -17.21 -5.49 4.42
CA LEU A 153 -16.97 -6.04 3.10
C LEU A 153 -16.83 -7.57 3.17
N PRO A 154 -17.31 -8.32 2.17
CA PRO A 154 -17.04 -9.74 2.03
C PRO A 154 -15.54 -10.04 1.94
N SER A 155 -15.13 -11.24 2.38
CA SER A 155 -13.72 -11.67 2.35
C SER A 155 -13.11 -11.79 0.95
N GLY A 156 -13.92 -11.78 -0.11
CA GLY A 156 -13.45 -11.84 -1.49
C GLY A 156 -13.04 -10.47 -2.09
N TYR A 157 -13.11 -9.38 -1.32
CA TYR A 157 -12.64 -8.07 -1.80
C TYR A 157 -11.12 -7.98 -1.76
N ILE A 158 -10.55 -7.43 -2.83
CA ILE A 158 -9.12 -7.17 -2.96
C ILE A 158 -8.88 -5.68 -3.26
N GLN A 159 -7.72 -5.19 -2.85
CA GLN A 159 -7.21 -3.90 -3.31
C GLN A 159 -6.55 -4.10 -4.68
N ALA A 160 -6.85 -3.23 -5.63
CA ALA A 160 -6.18 -3.23 -6.92
C ALA A 160 -4.72 -2.73 -6.78
N ASP A 161 -3.79 -3.53 -7.29
CA ASP A 161 -2.38 -3.18 -7.36
C ASP A 161 -2.08 -2.34 -8.60
N ASN A 162 -1.05 -1.49 -8.52
CA ASN A 162 -0.53 -0.76 -9.68
C ASN A 162 0.33 -1.64 -10.62
N SER A 163 0.29 -2.95 -10.43
CA SER A 163 0.90 -3.95 -11.31
C SER A 163 -0.14 -4.96 -11.77
N PHE A 164 -0.17 -5.25 -13.07
CA PHE A 164 -0.99 -6.32 -13.63
C PHE A 164 -0.10 -7.26 -14.45
N VAL A 165 -0.25 -8.57 -14.23
CA VAL A 165 0.50 -9.60 -14.97
C VAL A 165 -0.45 -10.52 -15.70
N LYS A 166 -0.42 -10.51 -17.03
CA LYS A 166 -1.12 -11.47 -17.88
C LYS A 166 -0.19 -12.66 -18.13
N LEU A 167 -0.60 -13.84 -17.65
CA LEU A 167 0.10 -15.10 -17.92
C LEU A 167 -0.55 -15.80 -19.12
N LEU A 168 0.23 -15.98 -20.19
CA LEU A 168 -0.15 -16.77 -21.36
C LEU A 168 0.76 -18.00 -21.39
N GLY A 169 0.23 -19.20 -21.12
CA GLY A 169 0.88 -20.44 -21.54
C GLY A 169 1.52 -21.35 -20.49
N SER A 170 1.33 -21.15 -19.18
CA SER A 170 1.67 -22.18 -18.18
C SER A 170 0.68 -22.17 -17.00
N PRO A 171 0.03 -23.31 -16.68
CA PRO A 171 -0.83 -23.45 -15.49
C PRO A 171 -0.04 -23.40 -14.17
N ASP A 172 1.27 -23.63 -14.21
CA ASP A 172 2.13 -23.66 -13.02
C ASP A 172 2.40 -22.25 -12.47
N ILE A 173 2.44 -21.22 -13.34
CA ILE A 173 2.61 -19.82 -12.91
C ILE A 173 1.27 -19.19 -12.47
N LEU A 174 0.14 -19.75 -12.91
CA LEU A 174 -1.21 -19.26 -12.59
C LEU A 174 -1.55 -19.41 -11.09
N ASN A 175 -1.04 -20.44 -10.42
CA ASN A 175 -1.25 -20.66 -8.99
C ASN A 175 -0.37 -19.76 -8.09
N LEU A 176 0.53 -18.96 -8.64
CA LEU A 176 1.48 -18.16 -7.85
C LEU A 176 0.91 -16.81 -7.36
N TYR A 177 -0.01 -16.19 -8.11
CA TYR A 177 -0.57 -14.87 -7.74
C TYR A 177 -1.95 -14.97 -7.05
N SER A 178 -2.76 -15.97 -7.40
CA SER A 178 -4.10 -16.16 -6.82
C SER A 178 -4.06 -16.75 -5.41
N ASP A 179 -3.09 -17.62 -5.10
CA ASP A 179 -3.04 -18.38 -3.84
C ASP A 179 -2.38 -17.65 -2.67
N ILE A 180 -1.60 -16.58 -2.92
CA ILE A 180 -1.08 -15.73 -1.83
C ILE A 180 -2.25 -15.13 -1.02
N THR A 181 -3.45 -15.02 -1.63
CA THR A 181 -4.65 -14.50 -0.96
C THR A 181 -5.70 -15.56 -0.62
N SER A 182 -5.74 -16.73 -1.28
CA SER A 182 -6.84 -17.70 -1.10
C SER A 182 -6.50 -19.02 -0.43
N GLY A 183 -5.23 -19.34 -0.16
CA GLY A 183 -4.84 -20.68 0.30
C GLY A 183 -3.94 -20.76 1.52
N LEU A 184 -3.74 -19.67 2.27
CA LEU A 184 -2.83 -19.67 3.41
C LEU A 184 -3.46 -20.32 4.64
N THR A 185 -2.80 -21.35 5.15
CA THR A 185 -2.94 -21.84 6.53
C THR A 185 -2.79 -20.65 7.46
N ARG A 186 -3.93 -20.11 7.91
CA ARG A 186 -3.98 -19.08 8.93
C ARG A 186 -3.09 -19.53 10.08
N GLY A 187 -2.16 -18.66 10.51
CA GLY A 187 -1.42 -18.91 11.73
C GLY A 187 -2.40 -19.18 12.87
N VAL A 188 -1.91 -19.73 13.98
CA VAL A 188 -2.74 -19.91 15.18
C VAL A 188 -3.28 -18.53 15.59
N GLU A 189 -4.52 -18.23 15.20
CA GLU A 189 -5.21 -16.98 15.54
C GLU A 189 -5.37 -16.96 17.05
N SER A 190 -5.10 -15.80 17.67
CA SER A 190 -5.39 -15.65 19.09
C SER A 190 -6.92 -15.78 19.33
N PRO A 191 -7.37 -16.14 20.54
CA PRO A 191 -8.81 -16.17 20.83
C PRO A 191 -9.47 -14.80 20.63
N GLU A 192 -8.76 -13.70 20.94
CA GLU A 192 -9.21 -12.33 20.69
C GLU A 192 -9.40 -12.06 19.19
N GLU A 193 -8.42 -12.46 18.38
CA GLU A 193 -8.48 -12.36 16.92
C GLU A 193 -9.67 -13.13 16.38
N THR A 194 -9.80 -14.41 16.74
CA THR A 194 -10.88 -15.29 16.30
C THR A 194 -12.26 -14.68 16.60
N ASN A 195 -12.46 -14.17 17.81
CA ASN A 195 -13.72 -13.56 18.24
C ASN A 195 -14.02 -12.26 17.50
N LEU A 196 -13.04 -11.37 17.36
CA LEU A 196 -13.22 -10.13 16.60
C LEU A 196 -13.61 -10.44 15.15
N PHE A 197 -12.93 -11.41 14.54
CA PHE A 197 -13.15 -11.79 13.15
C PHE A 197 -14.51 -12.47 12.94
N PHE A 198 -15.02 -13.17 13.95
CA PHE A 198 -16.37 -13.71 13.95
C PHE A 198 -17.42 -12.58 13.95
N GLU A 199 -17.26 -11.56 14.79
CA GLU A 199 -18.19 -10.43 14.86
C GLU A 199 -18.13 -9.51 13.63
N MET A 200 -16.97 -9.47 12.96
CA MET A 200 -16.75 -8.72 11.72
C MET A 200 -17.27 -9.41 10.44
N ARG A 201 -17.95 -10.56 10.56
CA ARG A 201 -18.48 -11.29 9.40
C ARG A 201 -19.49 -10.44 8.63
N PHE A 202 -19.30 -10.37 7.32
CA PHE A 202 -20.15 -9.61 6.41
C PHE A 202 -21.65 -9.81 6.70
N THR A 203 -22.35 -8.71 6.95
CA THR A 203 -23.76 -8.72 7.41
C THR A 203 -24.78 -8.59 6.28
N GLY A 204 -24.36 -8.74 5.03
CA GLY A 204 -25.16 -8.42 3.85
C GLY A 204 -25.05 -6.94 3.46
N ARG A 205 -25.65 -6.58 2.33
CA ARG A 205 -25.71 -5.20 1.84
C ARG A 205 -27.15 -4.68 1.87
N SER A 206 -27.39 -3.58 2.57
CA SER A 206 -28.69 -2.88 2.53
C SER A 206 -28.46 -1.38 2.68
N LYS A 207 -29.54 -0.57 2.65
CA LYS A 207 -29.44 0.87 2.93
C LYS A 207 -28.78 1.14 4.29
N LEU A 208 -29.00 0.27 5.28
CA LEU A 208 -28.47 0.40 6.65
C LEU A 208 -27.22 -0.46 6.89
N ARG A 209 -26.99 -1.49 6.07
CA ARG A 209 -25.82 -2.38 6.13
C ARG A 209 -24.83 -2.07 5.01
N HIS A 210 -24.33 -0.83 4.97
CA HIS A 210 -23.33 -0.39 4.01
C HIS A 210 -21.89 -0.67 4.46
N ILE A 211 -20.90 -0.23 3.68
CA ILE A 211 -19.47 -0.48 3.92
C ILE A 211 -19.00 -0.01 5.31
N CYS A 212 -19.52 1.12 5.80
CA CYS A 212 -19.22 1.68 7.13
C CYS A 212 -20.08 1.09 8.27
N TYR A 213 -20.75 -0.05 8.08
CA TYR A 213 -21.66 -0.63 9.08
C TYR A 213 -21.00 -0.88 10.45
N TYR A 214 -19.71 -1.18 10.52
CA TYR A 214 -19.02 -1.38 11.80
C TYR A 214 -18.46 -0.10 12.43
N LEU A 215 -18.62 1.04 11.76
CA LEU A 215 -18.07 2.30 12.23
C LEU A 215 -19.11 3.11 13.01
N LEU A 216 -18.60 3.91 13.94
CA LEU A 216 -19.40 4.89 14.70
C LEU A 216 -19.39 6.24 13.97
N PRO A 217 -20.55 6.89 13.77
CA PRO A 217 -20.61 8.26 13.28
C PRO A 217 -20.07 9.24 14.33
N MET A 218 -19.56 10.37 13.87
CA MET A 218 -19.16 11.50 14.70
C MET A 218 -20.40 12.21 15.25
N GLU A 219 -20.41 12.46 16.56
CA GLU A 219 -21.56 13.12 17.18
C GLU A 219 -21.73 14.54 16.63
N PRO A 220 -22.97 14.99 16.37
CA PRO A 220 -23.24 16.31 15.81
C PRO A 220 -22.66 17.47 16.63
N GLU A 221 -22.53 17.29 17.95
CA GLU A 221 -21.92 18.26 18.85
C GLU A 221 -20.42 18.39 18.61
N HIS A 222 -19.72 17.28 18.35
CA HIS A 222 -18.29 17.28 18.01
C HIS A 222 -18.02 17.84 16.60
N LEU A 223 -18.97 17.68 15.65
CA LEU A 223 -18.85 18.29 14.32
C LEU A 223 -18.77 19.82 14.41
N ARG A 224 -19.42 20.42 15.42
CA ARG A 224 -19.39 21.86 15.67
C ARG A 224 -18.13 22.33 16.38
N THR A 225 -17.28 21.46 16.88
CA THR A 225 -16.04 21.85 17.57
C THR A 225 -14.79 21.45 16.77
N CYS A 226 -14.93 20.61 15.75
CA CYS A 226 -13.82 20.12 14.94
C CYS A 226 -13.22 21.23 14.04
N PRO A 227 -11.98 21.69 14.29
CA PRO A 227 -11.34 22.77 13.52
C PRO A 227 -11.25 22.46 12.02
N SER A 228 -11.04 21.19 11.68
CA SER A 228 -10.93 20.67 10.31
C SER A 228 -12.23 20.88 9.50
N LEU A 229 -13.39 20.84 10.17
CA LEU A 229 -14.71 21.07 9.56
C LEU A 229 -15.10 22.55 9.54
N PHE A 230 -14.63 23.33 10.52
CA PHE A 230 -14.78 24.79 10.49
C PHE A 230 -14.12 25.42 9.28
N LEU A 231 -12.93 24.93 8.92
CA LEU A 231 -12.18 25.39 7.75
C LEU A 231 -12.77 24.86 6.43
N ASN A 232 -13.51 23.76 6.47
CA ASN A 232 -14.06 23.11 5.27
C ASN A 232 -15.56 22.81 5.43
N ASN A 233 -16.40 23.81 5.13
CA ASN A 233 -17.88 23.71 5.13
C ASN A 233 -18.45 22.62 4.21
N ALA A 234 -17.61 21.95 3.44
CA ALA A 234 -17.99 21.07 2.36
C ALA A 234 -18.57 19.72 2.83
N TYR A 235 -18.36 19.34 4.10
CA TYR A 235 -18.88 18.10 4.69
C TYR A 235 -19.96 18.30 5.75
N LYS A 236 -20.47 19.53 5.92
CA LYS A 236 -21.37 19.89 7.02
C LYS A 236 -22.69 19.08 7.09
N ASN A 237 -23.13 18.53 5.95
CA ASN A 237 -24.38 17.76 5.84
C ASN A 237 -24.15 16.25 5.70
N ASN A 238 -22.91 15.77 5.77
CA ASN A 238 -22.58 14.36 5.57
C ASN A 238 -22.31 13.68 6.92
N ILE A 239 -22.65 12.39 7.01
CA ILE A 239 -22.25 11.57 8.15
C ILE A 239 -20.76 11.26 7.99
N ILE A 240 -20.00 11.56 9.04
CA ILE A 240 -18.55 11.32 9.10
C ILE A 240 -18.30 10.21 10.10
N TYR A 241 -17.64 9.13 9.69
CA TYR A 241 -17.35 8.00 10.56
C TYR A 241 -15.96 8.10 11.19
N LYS A 242 -15.89 7.67 12.46
CA LYS A 242 -14.66 7.60 13.25
C LYS A 242 -13.89 6.30 12.96
N PRO A 243 -12.56 6.29 13.20
CA PRO A 243 -11.77 5.06 13.19
C PRO A 243 -12.22 4.12 14.31
N SER A 244 -12.06 2.81 14.09
CA SER A 244 -12.34 1.81 15.12
C SER A 244 -11.16 1.67 16.08
N ILE A 245 -9.95 1.67 15.51
CA ILE A 245 -8.69 1.54 16.24
C ILE A 245 -7.75 2.68 15.82
N TYR A 246 -7.00 3.19 16.78
CA TYR A 246 -5.96 4.18 16.60
C TYR A 246 -4.64 3.70 17.23
N VAL A 247 -3.54 3.91 16.52
CA VAL A 247 -2.18 3.54 16.93
C VAL A 247 -1.25 4.74 16.70
N SER A 248 -0.44 5.09 17.70
CA SER A 248 0.64 6.07 17.57
C SER A 248 1.98 5.36 17.67
N LEU A 249 2.84 5.52 16.65
CA LEU A 249 4.20 4.98 16.65
C LEU A 249 5.25 5.97 17.18
N ASP A 250 4.88 7.24 17.38
CA ASP A 250 5.77 8.34 17.79
C ASP A 250 7.04 8.50 16.93
N GLU A 251 7.00 8.02 15.69
CA GLU A 251 8.07 8.05 14.69
C GLU A 251 7.51 8.55 13.34
N ASP A 252 8.31 9.26 12.54
CA ASP A 252 7.86 9.61 11.18
C ASP A 252 7.96 8.39 10.27
N ILE A 253 6.98 8.21 9.39
CA ILE A 253 6.88 7.11 8.45
C ILE A 253 7.02 7.64 7.03
N SER A 254 7.93 7.03 6.27
CA SER A 254 8.10 7.27 4.84
C SER A 254 7.21 6.36 4.01
N ASP A 255 7.13 5.07 4.37
CA ASP A 255 6.34 4.07 3.66
C ASP A 255 5.70 3.06 4.61
N PHE A 256 4.54 2.51 4.21
CA PHE A 256 3.66 1.69 5.02
C PHE A 256 3.02 0.58 4.19
N ARG A 257 3.08 -0.68 4.65
CA ARG A 257 2.31 -1.79 4.05
C ARG A 257 1.72 -2.75 5.08
N ILE A 258 0.50 -3.24 4.86
CA ILE A 258 -0.10 -4.30 5.66
C ILE A 258 0.64 -5.61 5.39
N ASN A 259 0.76 -6.44 6.41
CA ASN A 259 1.37 -7.75 6.27
C ASN A 259 0.46 -8.73 5.51
N PRO A 260 0.93 -9.37 4.43
CA PRO A 260 0.14 -10.31 3.64
C PRO A 260 -0.20 -11.61 4.39
N PHE A 261 0.43 -11.90 5.53
CA PHE A 261 0.13 -13.10 6.34
C PHE A 261 -0.71 -12.83 7.59
N ASP A 262 -0.68 -11.60 8.12
CA ASP A 262 -1.41 -11.23 9.33
C ASP A 262 -2.01 -9.82 9.17
N ARG A 263 -3.34 -9.73 9.19
CA ARG A 263 -4.05 -8.46 9.00
C ARG A 263 -3.92 -7.47 10.16
N LEU A 264 -3.48 -7.92 11.34
CA LEU A 264 -3.15 -7.04 12.47
C LEU A 264 -1.65 -6.72 12.55
N SER A 265 -0.88 -7.17 11.58
CA SER A 265 0.54 -6.84 11.43
C SER A 265 0.75 -5.94 10.22
N PHE A 266 1.75 -5.08 10.30
CA PHE A 266 2.12 -4.18 9.23
C PHE A 266 3.63 -3.85 9.28
N PHE A 267 4.11 -3.40 8.14
CA PHE A 267 5.48 -3.00 7.87
C PHE A 267 5.54 -1.48 7.77
N THR A 268 6.59 -0.90 8.33
CA THR A 268 6.85 0.54 8.26
C THR A 268 8.31 0.79 8.00
N ILE A 269 8.60 1.83 7.24
CA ILE A 269 9.95 2.38 7.11
C ILE A 269 9.92 3.85 7.50
N SER A 270 10.88 4.26 8.32
CA SER A 270 11.02 5.64 8.79
C SER A 270 12.20 6.33 8.07
N PRO A 271 12.22 7.67 7.93
CA PRO A 271 13.34 8.36 7.27
C PRO A 271 14.71 8.10 7.90
N GLY A 272 14.72 7.84 9.22
CA GLY A 272 15.90 7.55 10.05
C GLY A 272 16.13 6.07 10.33
N SER A 273 15.06 5.28 10.41
CA SER A 273 15.07 3.93 10.98
C SER A 273 14.97 2.83 9.91
N PRO A 274 15.47 1.61 10.22
CA PRO A 274 15.29 0.42 9.40
C PRO A 274 13.82 0.07 9.10
N LEU A 275 13.62 -0.88 8.18
CA LEU A 275 12.36 -1.58 8.01
C LEU A 275 11.98 -2.33 9.30
N ILE A 276 10.74 -2.14 9.75
CA ILE A 276 10.23 -2.75 11.00
C ILE A 276 8.89 -3.44 10.72
N ILE A 277 8.73 -4.64 11.26
CA ILE A 277 7.45 -5.36 11.35
C ILE A 277 6.85 -5.08 12.72
N ARG A 278 5.61 -4.58 12.74
CA ARG A 278 4.84 -4.33 13.95
C ARG A 278 3.59 -5.20 13.96
N LYS A 279 3.14 -5.61 15.14
CA LYS A 279 1.85 -6.28 15.35
C LYS A 279 1.03 -5.49 16.35
N VAL A 280 -0.23 -5.21 15.99
CA VAL A 280 -1.20 -4.56 16.86
C VAL A 280 -1.61 -5.55 17.95
N MET A 281 -1.50 -5.13 19.20
CA MET A 281 -1.96 -5.92 20.33
C MET A 281 -3.46 -5.69 20.51
N LEU A 282 -4.25 -6.75 20.34
CA LEU A 282 -5.70 -6.71 20.46
C LEU A 282 -6.13 -7.13 21.88
N PRO A 283 -6.55 -6.20 22.76
CA PRO A 283 -7.02 -6.56 24.08
C PRO A 283 -8.44 -7.13 24.02
N MET A 284 -8.72 -8.16 24.84
CA MET A 284 -10.06 -8.76 24.94
C MET A 284 -11.14 -7.71 25.30
N ALA A 285 -10.78 -6.69 26.08
CA ALA A 285 -11.69 -5.58 26.40
C ALA A 285 -12.24 -4.86 25.16
N TYR A 286 -11.42 -4.68 24.11
CA TYR A 286 -11.89 -4.09 22.86
C TYR A 286 -12.79 -5.05 22.09
N VAL A 287 -12.47 -6.34 22.06
CA VAL A 287 -13.29 -7.37 21.41
C VAL A 287 -14.68 -7.44 22.05
N ASN A 288 -14.73 -7.43 23.38
CA ASN A 288 -15.96 -7.39 24.16
C ASN A 288 -16.79 -6.12 23.89
N PHE A 289 -16.13 -4.96 23.85
CA PHE A 289 -16.77 -3.70 23.47
C PHE A 289 -17.37 -3.78 22.06
N PHE A 290 -16.59 -4.28 21.10
CA PHE A 290 -17.01 -4.39 19.71
C PHE A 290 -18.22 -5.32 19.58
N ALA A 291 -18.16 -6.52 20.17
CA ALA A 291 -19.27 -7.47 20.18
C ALA A 291 -20.56 -6.85 20.76
N LYS A 292 -20.45 -6.18 21.92
CA LYS A 292 -21.59 -5.52 22.56
C LYS A 292 -22.15 -4.39 21.70
N PHE A 293 -21.29 -3.58 21.09
CA PHE A 293 -21.69 -2.54 20.15
C PHE A 293 -22.48 -3.12 18.96
N ILE A 294 -22.02 -4.22 18.37
CA ILE A 294 -22.72 -4.88 17.25
C ILE A 294 -24.08 -5.41 17.68
N THR A 295 -24.17 -6.03 18.86
CA THR A 295 -25.44 -6.52 19.41
C THR A 295 -26.45 -5.39 19.60
N ILE A 296 -26.03 -4.31 20.26
CA ILE A 296 -26.88 -3.12 20.47
C ILE A 296 -27.29 -2.50 19.13
N LYS A 297 -26.35 -2.39 18.18
CA LYS A 297 -26.62 -1.83 16.86
C LYS A 297 -27.63 -2.64 16.07
N ARG A 298 -27.56 -3.96 16.12
CA ARG A 298 -28.53 -4.86 15.49
C ARG A 298 -29.93 -4.61 16.04
N ARG A 299 -30.08 -4.60 17.37
CA ARG A 299 -31.37 -4.34 18.04
C ARG A 299 -31.96 -2.97 17.67
N ILE A 300 -31.13 -1.93 17.59
CA ILE A 300 -31.59 -0.58 17.22
C ILE A 300 -32.00 -0.52 15.75
N LEU A 301 -31.24 -1.10 14.83
CA LEU A 301 -31.56 -1.07 13.40
C LEU A 301 -32.79 -1.93 13.05
N GLU A 302 -33.09 -2.95 13.85
CA GLU A 302 -34.34 -3.72 13.74
C GLU A 302 -35.56 -2.89 14.16
N ARG A 303 -35.40 -1.99 15.15
CA ARG A 303 -36.47 -1.12 15.65
C ARG A 303 -36.60 0.18 14.84
N ASN A 304 -35.49 0.74 14.38
CA ASN A 304 -35.41 2.01 13.67
C ASN A 304 -35.06 1.77 12.20
N HIS A 305 -35.97 2.11 11.28
CA HIS A 305 -35.76 1.98 9.82
C HIS A 305 -34.83 3.06 9.21
N GLY A 306 -34.05 3.76 10.03
CA GLY A 306 -33.19 4.88 9.63
C GLY A 306 -31.74 4.69 10.07
N GLU A 307 -30.83 5.36 9.38
CA GLU A 307 -29.43 5.39 9.78
C GLU A 307 -29.26 6.20 11.06
N VAL A 308 -28.46 5.68 11.99
CA VAL A 308 -28.19 6.33 13.28
C VAL A 308 -27.14 7.40 13.07
N ASN A 309 -27.53 8.67 13.22
CA ASN A 309 -26.62 9.82 13.10
C ASN A 309 -25.92 10.19 14.41
N SER A 310 -26.52 9.84 15.56
CA SER A 310 -26.01 10.13 16.90
C SER A 310 -26.38 9.01 17.85
N TRP A 311 -25.38 8.38 18.45
CA TRP A 311 -25.58 7.28 19.39
C TRP A 311 -25.95 7.80 20.78
N ASN A 312 -25.49 9.00 21.14
CA ASN A 312 -25.92 9.67 22.37
C ASN A 312 -27.42 10.02 22.34
N GLN A 313 -27.97 10.44 21.19
CA GLN A 313 -29.41 10.68 21.08
C GLN A 313 -30.22 9.39 21.18
N VAL A 314 -29.73 8.30 20.60
CA VAL A 314 -30.38 6.99 20.75
C VAL A 314 -30.35 6.53 22.21
N ALA A 315 -29.22 6.65 22.90
CA ALA A 315 -29.11 6.30 24.31
C ALA A 315 -30.11 7.10 25.17
N LYS A 316 -30.24 8.41 24.94
CA LYS A 316 -31.23 9.27 25.61
C LYS A 316 -32.67 8.84 25.38
N SER A 317 -32.98 8.23 24.23
CA SER A 317 -34.32 7.68 23.96
C SER A 317 -34.64 6.41 24.75
N PHE A 318 -33.63 5.79 25.37
CA PHE A 318 -33.73 4.64 26.27
C PHE A 318 -33.42 5.02 27.73
N ASP A 319 -33.57 6.30 28.09
CA ASP A 319 -33.33 6.85 29.43
C ASP A 319 -31.87 6.75 29.94
N TYR A 320 -30.90 6.68 29.02
CA TYR A 320 -29.48 6.76 29.34
C TYR A 320 -28.89 8.14 29.04
N ASP A 321 -28.06 8.67 29.94
CA ASP A 321 -27.43 9.98 29.77
C ASP A 321 -26.48 10.06 28.57
N SER A 322 -25.84 8.95 28.23
CA SER A 322 -24.87 8.84 27.13
C SER A 322 -24.81 7.42 26.58
N PHE A 323 -24.27 7.28 25.36
CA PHE A 323 -24.05 5.96 24.77
C PHE A 323 -23.12 5.09 25.61
N ARG A 324 -22.16 5.71 26.30
CA ARG A 324 -21.29 5.03 27.27
C ARG A 324 -22.11 4.37 28.38
N ALA A 325 -23.04 5.11 29.00
CA ALA A 325 -23.89 4.59 30.08
C ALA A 325 -24.74 3.40 29.60
N TYR A 326 -25.24 3.49 28.36
CA TYR A 326 -25.99 2.40 27.76
C TYR A 326 -25.13 1.14 27.54
N LEU A 327 -23.89 1.31 27.07
CA LEU A 327 -22.94 0.20 26.91
C LEU A 327 -22.56 -0.46 28.25
N THR A 328 -22.50 0.28 29.35
CA THR A 328 -22.16 -0.29 30.66
C THR A 328 -23.33 -1.02 31.33
N ASP A 329 -24.56 -0.56 31.11
CA ASP A 329 -25.73 -1.02 31.85
C ASP A 329 -26.51 -2.16 31.19
N ASP A 330 -26.32 -2.42 29.88
CA ASP A 330 -27.05 -3.53 29.23
C ASP A 330 -26.60 -4.88 29.85
N THR A 331 -27.43 -5.37 30.78
CA THR A 331 -27.22 -6.50 31.70
C THR A 331 -27.49 -7.87 31.07
N GLN A 332 -27.88 -7.91 29.78
CA GLN A 332 -28.24 -9.16 29.11
C GLN A 332 -27.02 -10.01 28.71
N ASP A 333 -25.85 -9.39 28.53
CA ASP A 333 -24.61 -10.11 28.21
C ASP A 333 -23.71 -10.12 29.45
N ASN A 334 -23.39 -11.32 29.98
CA ASN A 334 -22.50 -11.57 31.14
C ASN A 334 -21.02 -11.13 30.93
N ILE A 335 -20.78 -10.17 30.04
CA ILE A 335 -19.46 -9.67 29.69
C ILE A 335 -19.08 -8.61 30.72
N GLN A 336 -18.36 -9.03 31.76
CA GLN A 336 -17.82 -8.12 32.77
C GLN A 336 -16.64 -7.35 32.17
N PHE A 337 -16.78 -6.02 32.04
CA PHE A 337 -15.72 -5.15 31.56
C PHE A 337 -14.69 -4.90 32.66
N ASP A 338 -13.40 -4.96 32.31
CA ASP A 338 -12.36 -4.39 33.15
C ASP A 338 -12.45 -2.85 33.08
N SER A 339 -12.77 -2.21 34.20
CA SER A 339 -13.21 -0.80 34.24
C SER A 339 -12.17 0.16 33.64
N THR A 340 -10.89 -0.13 33.83
CA THR A 340 -9.79 0.77 33.43
C THR A 340 -9.59 0.85 31.91
N THR A 341 -9.77 -0.27 31.19
CA THR A 341 -9.58 -0.31 29.72
C THR A 341 -10.83 0.16 28.99
N PHE A 342 -12.01 -0.12 29.53
CA PHE A 342 -13.26 0.43 29.01
C PHE A 342 -13.31 1.97 29.16
N ASP A 343 -12.83 2.49 30.30
CA ASP A 343 -12.74 3.93 30.53
C ASP A 343 -11.79 4.61 29.53
N GLN A 344 -10.72 3.93 29.10
CA GLN A 344 -9.84 4.44 28.04
C GLN A 344 -10.57 4.55 26.69
N ILE A 345 -11.29 3.50 26.27
CA ILE A 345 -12.09 3.53 25.03
C ILE A 345 -13.13 4.65 25.10
N ALA A 346 -13.81 4.80 26.23
CA ALA A 346 -14.81 5.84 26.43
C ALA A 346 -14.21 7.26 26.44
N THR A 347 -13.00 7.44 26.97
CA THR A 347 -12.31 8.74 27.00
C THR A 347 -11.95 9.23 25.60
N PHE A 348 -11.65 8.33 24.67
CA PHE A 348 -11.34 8.64 23.27
C PHE A 348 -12.57 8.50 22.35
N ASP A 349 -13.76 8.85 22.85
CA ASP A 349 -15.01 8.89 22.07
C ASP A 349 -15.32 7.56 21.34
N ASN A 350 -15.06 6.46 22.04
CA ASN A 350 -15.22 5.07 21.61
C ASN A 350 -14.23 4.60 20.53
N ILE A 351 -13.10 5.30 20.37
CA ILE A 351 -11.95 4.88 19.56
C ILE A 351 -10.99 4.09 20.47
N SER A 352 -10.55 2.91 20.03
CA SER A 352 -9.59 2.12 20.80
C SER A 352 -8.15 2.54 20.54
N LEU A 353 -7.45 3.02 21.56
CA LEU A 353 -6.02 3.28 21.49
C LEU A 353 -5.25 1.98 21.74
N LEU A 354 -4.73 1.38 20.69
CA LEU A 354 -4.01 0.12 20.76
C LEU A 354 -2.49 0.32 20.67
N ARG A 355 -1.76 -0.53 21.40
CA ARG A 355 -0.30 -0.59 21.34
C ARG A 355 0.14 -1.56 20.26
N THR A 356 1.32 -1.32 19.72
CA THR A 356 1.99 -2.28 18.84
C THR A 356 3.24 -2.83 19.50
N ILE A 357 3.54 -4.08 19.24
CA ILE A 357 4.84 -4.69 19.53
C ILE A 357 5.70 -4.71 18.28
N ILE A 358 7.01 -4.54 18.45
CA ILE A 358 7.98 -4.76 17.37
C ILE A 358 8.23 -6.25 17.29
N VAL A 359 7.90 -6.80 16.13
CA VAL A 359 7.99 -8.21 15.81
C VAL A 359 9.35 -8.50 15.17
N TRP A 360 9.83 -7.61 14.32
CA TRP A 360 11.14 -7.69 13.70
C TRP A 360 11.64 -6.29 13.33
N ILE A 361 12.96 -6.09 13.39
CA ILE A 361 13.62 -4.86 12.98
C ILE A 361 14.84 -5.22 12.14
N GLN A 362 14.96 -4.61 10.96
CA GLN A 362 16.18 -4.74 10.16
C GLN A 362 17.35 -4.14 10.96
N ARG A 363 18.42 -4.91 11.19
CA ARG A 363 19.67 -4.34 11.71
C ARG A 363 20.36 -3.60 10.57
N THR A 364 20.63 -2.32 10.76
CA THR A 364 21.45 -1.56 9.82
C THR A 364 22.90 -1.75 10.25
N ASP A 365 23.72 -2.38 9.40
CA ASP A 365 25.17 -2.30 9.59
C ASP A 365 25.55 -0.82 9.58
N HIS A 366 26.27 -0.37 10.61
CA HIS A 366 26.74 1.00 10.79
C HIS A 366 27.83 1.38 9.76
N SER A 367 27.62 1.09 8.47
CA SER A 367 28.31 1.80 7.41
C SER A 367 27.94 3.27 7.56
N LYS A 368 28.91 4.07 8.01
CA LYS A 368 28.75 5.52 8.22
C LYS A 368 28.24 6.13 6.92
N ASP A 369 26.97 6.50 6.97
CA ASP A 369 26.22 7.22 5.97
C ASP A 369 27.04 8.38 5.38
N ASP A 370 27.30 8.35 4.07
CA ASP A 370 28.11 9.37 3.41
C ASP A 370 27.46 10.77 3.50
N ILE A 371 26.14 10.85 3.68
CA ILE A 371 25.43 12.11 3.94
C ILE A 371 25.77 12.61 5.35
N SER A 372 25.75 11.72 6.36
CA SER A 372 26.15 12.09 7.71
C SER A 372 27.64 12.45 7.78
N ARG A 373 28.50 11.84 6.95
CA ARG A 373 29.91 12.26 6.78
C ARG A 373 30.04 13.63 6.14
N LEU A 374 29.24 13.93 5.10
CA LEU A 374 29.23 15.23 4.41
C LEU A 374 28.86 16.38 5.36
N PHE A 375 27.89 16.16 6.26
CA PHE A 375 27.47 17.18 7.23
C PHE A 375 28.30 17.17 8.53
N GLY A 376 28.91 16.04 8.91
CA GLY A 376 29.78 15.93 10.08
C GLY A 376 31.23 16.38 9.85
N GLN A 377 31.63 16.72 8.62
CA GLN A 377 33.00 17.15 8.30
C GLN A 377 33.31 18.62 8.62
N ALA A 378 32.34 19.40 9.10
CA ALA A 378 32.54 20.84 9.32
C ALA A 378 33.45 21.21 10.51
N GLU A 379 33.78 20.29 11.44
CA GLU A 379 34.48 20.67 12.69
C GLU A 379 35.88 20.06 12.92
N THR A 380 36.43 19.29 11.99
CA THR A 380 37.78 18.69 12.20
C THR A 380 38.94 19.47 11.60
N THR A 381 38.75 20.75 11.29
CA THR A 381 39.84 21.63 10.84
C THR A 381 39.88 22.98 11.57
N HIS A 382 40.18 23.00 12.88
CA HIS A 382 41.13 23.99 13.43
C HIS A 382 41.63 23.70 14.86
N ASN A 383 42.80 24.27 15.14
CA ASN A 383 43.76 23.99 16.20
C ASN A 383 43.38 24.45 17.63
N ARG A 384 43.81 23.63 18.61
CA ARG A 384 44.51 23.95 19.89
C ARG A 384 44.24 25.28 20.64
N ARG A 385 43.97 25.09 21.95
CA ARG A 385 44.23 25.94 23.15
C ARG A 385 43.25 27.10 23.43
N HIS A 386 42.42 26.93 24.46
CA HIS A 386 42.62 27.45 25.83
C HIS A 386 41.39 27.13 26.70
N GLN A 387 41.63 26.75 27.96
CA GLN A 387 40.63 26.80 29.03
C GLN A 387 40.13 28.23 29.20
N ILE A 388 38.82 28.44 29.41
CA ILE A 388 38.23 29.47 30.28
C ILE A 388 36.74 29.13 30.52
N LEU A 389 36.32 29.25 31.78
CA LEU A 389 34.96 29.15 32.29
C LEU A 389 33.96 30.07 31.54
N GLY A 390 32.72 29.62 31.33
CA GLY A 390 31.64 30.55 30.96
C GLY A 390 30.29 29.94 30.60
N ARG A 391 29.39 29.87 31.59
CA ARG A 391 27.91 29.99 31.51
C ARG A 391 27.19 29.41 30.27
N SER A 392 26.56 28.25 30.47
CA SER A 392 25.38 27.84 29.69
C SER A 392 24.19 28.80 29.97
N PRO A 393 23.45 29.28 28.95
CA PRO A 393 22.19 29.95 29.15
C PRO A 393 21.12 28.91 29.47
N SER A 394 20.62 28.93 30.70
CA SER A 394 19.50 28.10 31.14
C SER A 394 18.18 28.66 30.58
N PHE A 395 17.76 28.15 29.42
CA PHE A 395 16.36 28.25 29.00
C PHE A 395 15.53 27.22 29.77
N ARG A 396 14.93 27.66 30.88
CA ARG A 396 13.88 26.91 31.59
C ARG A 396 12.65 26.81 30.67
N ARG A 397 12.38 25.63 30.10
CA ARG A 397 11.01 25.23 29.73
C ARG A 397 10.48 24.26 30.79
N THR A 398 9.52 24.75 31.55
CA THR A 398 8.65 23.97 32.43
C THR A 398 7.75 23.07 31.59
N SER A 399 8.10 21.79 31.43
CA SER A 399 7.14 20.73 31.14
C SER A 399 6.65 20.17 32.48
N ARG A 400 5.43 20.52 32.88
CA ARG A 400 4.71 19.76 33.91
C ARG A 400 3.93 18.65 33.21
N TYR A 401 3.82 17.52 33.93
CA TYR A 401 3.18 16.24 33.62
C TYR A 401 4.08 15.15 33.00
N THR A 402 4.89 14.54 33.87
CA THR A 402 5.42 13.18 33.72
C THR A 402 4.56 12.23 34.55
N LEU A 403 3.86 11.28 33.91
CA LEU A 403 3.46 10.02 34.52
C LEU A 403 4.59 9.03 34.23
N GLN A 404 5.29 8.65 35.30
CA GLN A 404 6.40 7.69 35.26
C GLN A 404 5.91 6.32 34.78
N THR A 405 6.55 5.79 33.74
CA THR A 405 6.58 4.36 33.46
C THR A 405 8.05 3.92 33.54
N VAL A 406 8.37 3.21 34.61
CA VAL A 406 9.64 2.51 34.81
C VAL A 406 9.46 1.10 34.27
N GLY A 407 10.29 0.72 33.30
CA GLY A 407 10.40 -0.64 32.77
C GLY A 407 11.61 -0.70 31.84
N LEU A 408 12.61 -1.50 32.23
CA LEU A 408 13.98 -1.52 31.70
C LEU A 408 14.06 -1.43 30.16
N ARG A 409 14.70 -0.36 29.67
CA ARG A 409 15.28 -0.29 28.33
C ARG A 409 16.76 -0.68 28.43
N GLU A 410 17.19 -1.64 27.62
CA GLU A 410 18.59 -1.70 27.21
C GLU A 410 18.95 -0.37 26.55
N THR A 411 20.11 0.16 26.93
CA THR A 411 20.65 1.43 26.47
C THR A 411 20.92 1.38 24.98
N VAL A 412 19.99 1.93 24.19
CA VAL A 412 20.27 2.35 22.82
C VAL A 412 21.27 3.50 22.92
N ASP A 413 22.46 3.31 22.35
CA ASP A 413 23.48 4.36 22.27
C ASP A 413 22.88 5.60 21.58
N LEU A 414 22.62 6.64 22.38
CA LEU A 414 22.19 7.94 21.89
C LEU A 414 23.39 8.63 21.20
N PRO A 415 23.19 9.27 20.04
CA PRO A 415 24.23 10.09 19.44
C PRO A 415 24.60 11.27 20.36
N SER A 416 25.86 11.68 20.29
CA SER A 416 26.44 12.78 21.07
C SER A 416 25.66 14.09 20.93
N SER A 417 25.69 14.89 22.00
CA SER A 417 24.92 16.11 22.29
C SER A 417 24.92 17.23 21.23
N ASP A 418 25.72 17.14 20.17
CA ASP A 418 25.93 18.24 19.22
C ASP A 418 25.21 18.06 17.86
N ASP A 419 24.57 16.91 17.59
CA ASP A 419 23.93 16.59 16.29
C ASP A 419 22.43 16.95 16.17
N TRP A 420 21.80 17.50 17.21
CA TRP A 420 20.34 17.63 17.27
C TRP A 420 19.76 18.74 16.38
N GLU A 421 20.55 19.74 15.98
CA GLU A 421 20.10 20.84 15.10
C GLU A 421 20.13 20.45 13.61
N ILE A 422 21.06 19.58 13.22
CA ILE A 422 21.24 19.12 11.84
C ILE A 422 20.35 17.90 11.54
N ALA A 423 20.05 17.07 12.55
CA ALA A 423 19.23 15.88 12.39
C ALA A 423 17.82 16.15 11.79
N PRO A 424 17.07 17.21 12.18
CA PRO A 424 15.79 17.57 11.56
C PRO A 424 15.94 17.97 10.08
N LEU A 425 16.98 18.73 9.74
CA LEU A 425 17.27 19.15 8.36
C LEU A 425 17.64 17.94 7.49
N ILE A 426 18.54 17.08 7.97
CA ILE A 426 18.91 15.84 7.29
C ILE A 426 17.68 14.93 7.15
N ARG A 427 16.81 14.85 8.16
CA ARG A 427 15.55 14.09 8.12
C ARG A 427 14.59 14.66 7.08
N GLU A 428 14.47 15.98 6.98
CA GLU A 428 13.62 16.66 6.01
C GLU A 428 14.15 16.53 4.58
N ILE A 429 15.46 16.67 4.37
CA ILE A 429 16.13 16.36 3.10
C ILE A 429 15.82 14.91 2.73
N ARG A 430 16.11 13.95 3.63
CA ARG A 430 15.90 12.52 3.35
C ARG A 430 14.46 12.17 3.02
N ARG A 431 13.50 12.72 3.76
CA ARG A 431 12.06 12.54 3.54
C ARG A 431 11.63 13.02 2.15
N ASN A 432 12.31 14.02 1.61
CA ASN A 432 11.95 14.67 0.35
C ASN A 432 12.83 14.25 -0.85
N THR A 433 13.99 13.61 -0.64
CA THR A 433 14.94 13.28 -1.72
C THR A 433 15.11 11.80 -2.02
N PHE A 434 14.94 10.89 -1.05
CA PHE A 434 15.20 9.47 -1.26
C PHE A 434 13.91 8.64 -1.25
N THR A 435 13.67 7.94 -2.34
CA THR A 435 12.55 7.01 -2.49
C THR A 435 12.83 5.74 -1.71
N VAL A 436 11.88 5.39 -0.84
CA VAL A 436 11.85 4.12 -0.14
C VAL A 436 10.61 3.39 -0.62
N ASP A 437 10.77 2.17 -1.10
CA ASP A 437 9.67 1.30 -1.54
C ASP A 437 10.04 -0.15 -1.24
N PHE A 438 9.07 -0.97 -0.87
CA PHE A 438 9.32 -2.38 -0.58
C PHE A 438 8.13 -3.27 -0.97
N ASN A 439 8.41 -4.47 -1.46
CA ASN A 439 7.42 -5.50 -1.73
C ASN A 439 7.69 -6.73 -0.88
N ILE A 440 6.63 -7.46 -0.55
CA ILE A 440 6.68 -8.70 0.21
C ILE A 440 6.32 -9.84 -0.74
N VAL A 441 7.12 -10.89 -0.72
CA VAL A 441 7.00 -12.03 -1.63
C VAL A 441 7.05 -13.31 -0.84
N GLN A 442 6.20 -14.26 -1.20
CA GLN A 442 6.25 -15.62 -0.65
C GLN A 442 6.87 -16.56 -1.67
N LEU A 443 7.96 -17.22 -1.29
CA LEU A 443 8.51 -18.31 -2.08
C LEU A 443 7.63 -19.55 -1.96
N LYS A 444 7.21 -20.10 -3.10
CA LYS A 444 6.76 -21.49 -3.15
C LYS A 444 7.98 -22.38 -3.46
N PRO A 445 8.22 -23.47 -2.72
CA PRO A 445 9.27 -24.41 -3.12
C PRO A 445 8.91 -24.96 -4.51
N LEU A 446 9.87 -24.92 -5.45
CA LEU A 446 9.73 -25.52 -6.77
C LEU A 446 9.53 -27.04 -6.61
N SER A 447 8.29 -27.50 -6.66
CA SER A 447 7.98 -28.93 -6.77
C SER A 447 8.12 -29.36 -8.23
N HIS A 448 9.34 -29.39 -8.74
CA HIS A 448 9.65 -29.95 -10.06
C HIS A 448 10.94 -30.78 -9.98
N THR A 449 10.83 -31.95 -9.36
CA THR A 449 11.50 -33.19 -9.76
C THR A 449 10.72 -34.37 -9.15
N ASN A 450 10.41 -35.37 -9.97
CA ASN A 450 9.78 -36.65 -9.58
C ASN A 450 10.73 -37.54 -8.74
N ASP A 451 11.68 -36.97 -8.00
CA ASP A 451 12.49 -37.69 -7.03
C ASP A 451 11.85 -37.52 -5.65
N GLU A 452 10.69 -38.17 -5.50
CA GLU A 452 10.14 -38.44 -4.18
C GLU A 452 11.16 -39.30 -3.40
N ARG A 453 11.48 -38.82 -2.19
CA ARG A 453 12.18 -39.50 -1.08
C ARG A 453 13.68 -39.27 -1.02
N SER A 454 14.11 -38.05 -0.63
CA SER A 454 15.05 -37.88 0.50
C SER A 454 15.51 -36.44 0.75
N ALA A 455 15.54 -35.53 -0.23
CA ALA A 455 16.15 -34.21 -0.04
C ALA A 455 15.20 -33.09 0.45
N SER A 456 13.90 -33.15 0.13
CA SER A 456 12.96 -32.05 0.44
C SER A 456 12.46 -32.00 1.89
N ARG A 457 12.67 -33.06 2.69
CA ARG A 457 12.26 -33.09 4.11
C ARG A 457 13.32 -32.57 5.07
N GLU A 458 14.58 -32.49 4.68
CA GLU A 458 15.67 -32.06 5.58
C GLU A 458 15.92 -30.54 5.55
N GLU A 459 15.72 -29.86 4.41
CA GLU A 459 15.88 -28.40 4.34
C GLU A 459 14.70 -27.62 4.96
N ASP A 460 13.46 -28.11 4.82
CA ASP A 460 12.28 -27.45 5.43
C ASP A 460 12.27 -27.57 6.97
N ASN A 461 12.92 -28.61 7.52
CA ASN A 461 13.04 -28.82 8.97
C ASN A 461 14.20 -28.04 9.62
N THR A 462 15.14 -27.50 8.85
CA THR A 462 16.30 -26.75 9.38
C THR A 462 16.15 -25.23 9.28
N ARG A 463 15.14 -24.73 8.56
CA ARG A 463 14.83 -23.29 8.47
C ARG A 463 13.94 -22.85 9.63
N THR A 464 14.52 -22.30 10.69
CA THR A 464 13.77 -21.75 11.83
C THR A 464 13.43 -20.27 11.60
N SER A 465 12.14 -19.96 11.51
CA SER A 465 11.62 -18.60 11.63
C SER A 465 11.12 -18.40 13.07
N PHE A 466 11.50 -17.31 13.71
CA PHE A 466 11.05 -16.98 15.06
C PHE A 466 9.64 -16.38 15.12
N LEU A 467 9.07 -16.01 13.96
CA LEU A 467 7.81 -15.26 13.85
C LEU A 467 6.58 -16.15 13.68
N THR A 468 6.73 -17.26 12.97
CA THR A 468 5.83 -18.43 12.76
C THR A 468 6.30 -19.16 11.49
N ASP A 469 5.87 -20.40 11.28
CA ASP A 469 6.17 -21.19 10.07
C ASP A 469 5.81 -20.44 8.78
N ASN A 470 4.77 -19.60 8.84
CA ASN A 470 4.31 -18.79 7.70
C ASN A 470 5.34 -17.78 7.20
N TYR A 471 6.27 -17.32 8.05
CA TYR A 471 7.31 -16.36 7.66
C TYR A 471 8.58 -17.02 7.12
N LYS A 472 8.71 -18.36 7.22
CA LYS A 472 9.92 -19.09 6.78
C LYS A 472 10.24 -18.87 5.30
N ASN A 473 9.19 -18.68 4.49
CA ASN A 473 9.28 -18.49 3.05
C ASN A 473 8.97 -17.05 2.62
N MET A 474 8.91 -16.11 3.57
CA MET A 474 8.68 -14.71 3.27
C MET A 474 10.00 -14.00 2.99
N ASP A 475 10.07 -13.32 1.85
CA ASP A 475 11.13 -12.38 1.53
C ASP A 475 10.58 -10.97 1.39
N ILE A 476 11.33 -10.01 1.91
CA ILE A 476 11.03 -8.59 1.83
C ILE A 476 12.08 -7.95 0.96
N ILE A 477 11.65 -7.42 -0.18
CA ILE A 477 12.52 -6.76 -1.15
C ILE A 477 12.34 -5.27 -0.93
N CYS A 478 13.41 -4.59 -0.56
CA CYS A 478 13.39 -3.20 -0.16
C CYS A 478 14.38 -2.40 -1.00
N ILE A 479 13.91 -1.29 -1.57
CA ILE A 479 14.74 -0.20 -2.05
C ILE A 479 14.94 0.74 -0.87
N ASP A 480 16.17 0.83 -0.39
CA ASP A 480 16.48 1.73 0.72
C ASP A 480 16.81 3.16 0.25
N ARG A 481 16.96 4.05 1.23
CA ARG A 481 17.32 5.45 1.00
C ARG A 481 18.69 5.65 0.32
N TYR A 482 19.55 4.64 0.34
CA TYR A 482 20.86 4.66 -0.32
C TYR A 482 20.78 4.15 -1.75
N LEU A 483 19.56 3.96 -2.28
CA LEU A 483 19.33 3.37 -3.59
C LEU A 483 19.99 1.99 -3.69
N SER A 484 19.94 1.21 -2.60
CA SER A 484 20.35 -0.18 -2.60
C SER A 484 19.12 -1.07 -2.63
N LEU A 485 19.19 -2.14 -3.43
CA LEU A 485 18.18 -3.19 -3.42
C LEU A 485 18.63 -4.27 -2.43
N SER A 486 17.84 -4.48 -1.38
CA SER A 486 18.11 -5.46 -0.35
C SER A 486 16.96 -6.46 -0.25
N ILE A 487 17.28 -7.75 -0.23
CA ILE A 487 16.34 -8.84 -0.01
C ILE A 487 16.55 -9.37 1.40
N PHE A 488 15.55 -9.22 2.26
CA PHE A 488 15.58 -9.70 3.64
C PHE A 488 14.67 -10.91 3.79
N ARG A 489 15.11 -11.87 4.59
CA ARG A 489 14.24 -12.90 5.15
C ARG A 489 14.27 -12.76 6.66
N PRO A 490 13.14 -12.50 7.34
CA PRO A 490 13.14 -12.42 8.79
C PRO A 490 13.60 -13.74 9.41
N ALA A 491 14.79 -13.72 10.01
CA ALA A 491 15.44 -14.84 10.67
C ALA A 491 16.25 -14.30 11.87
N ASN A 492 16.83 -15.17 12.69
CA ASN A 492 17.65 -14.75 13.84
C ASN A 492 18.92 -13.97 13.43
N LEU A 493 19.34 -14.10 12.18
CA LEU A 493 20.44 -13.34 11.58
C LEU A 493 19.82 -12.27 10.67
N ASP A 494 19.77 -11.03 11.13
CA ASP A 494 19.16 -9.88 10.44
C ASP A 494 20.02 -9.35 9.27
N VAL A 495 20.62 -10.23 8.48
CA VAL A 495 21.47 -9.89 7.33
C VAL A 495 20.66 -10.05 6.04
N ALA A 496 20.81 -9.11 5.11
CA ALA A 496 20.20 -9.24 3.78
C ALA A 496 20.71 -10.52 3.09
N LEU A 497 19.79 -11.35 2.59
CA LEU A 497 20.12 -12.51 1.75
C LEU A 497 20.89 -12.09 0.51
N THR A 498 20.52 -10.93 -0.04
CA THR A 498 21.14 -10.33 -1.20
C THR A 498 21.07 -8.83 -1.04
N ARG A 499 22.21 -8.16 -1.18
CA ARG A 499 22.29 -6.71 -1.20
C ARG A 499 23.03 -6.26 -2.46
N ILE A 500 22.40 -5.36 -3.19
CA ILE A 500 22.93 -4.71 -4.38
C ILE A 500 23.10 -3.24 -4.02
N GLU A 501 24.34 -2.84 -3.72
CA GLU A 501 24.67 -1.50 -3.19
C GLU A 501 24.87 -0.46 -4.30
N SER A 502 25.25 -0.89 -5.51
CA SER A 502 25.41 0.00 -6.65
C SER A 502 25.45 -0.81 -7.94
N PHE A 503 24.69 -0.43 -8.98
CA PHE A 503 24.89 -0.96 -10.33
C PHE A 503 26.17 -0.40 -10.99
N HIS A 504 27.02 0.33 -10.25
CA HIS A 504 28.29 0.85 -10.73
C HIS A 504 29.39 -0.22 -10.64
N ASP A 505 29.74 -0.81 -11.78
CA ASP A 505 30.89 -1.69 -11.88
C ASP A 505 32.17 -0.86 -11.98
N TYR A 506 32.95 -0.81 -10.89
CA TYR A 506 34.31 -0.27 -10.88
C TYR A 506 35.31 -1.34 -11.35
N GLU A 507 35.26 -1.73 -12.62
CA GLU A 507 36.36 -2.47 -13.25
C GLU A 507 36.81 -1.76 -14.54
N THR A 508 37.93 -1.03 -14.44
CA THR A 508 38.77 -0.69 -15.59
C THR A 508 39.38 -1.99 -16.13
N SER A 509 38.91 -2.47 -17.28
CA SER A 509 39.60 -3.54 -18.00
C SER A 509 39.68 -3.29 -19.50
N SER A 510 40.86 -3.65 -20.01
CA SER A 510 41.45 -3.45 -21.32
C SER A 510 40.66 -4.03 -22.48
N TYR A 511 40.62 -3.27 -23.58
CA TYR A 511 39.77 -3.48 -24.75
C TYR A 511 40.34 -4.49 -25.76
N SER A 512 39.51 -5.44 -26.20
CA SER A 512 39.69 -6.19 -27.45
C SER A 512 38.33 -6.46 -28.10
N SER A 513 38.28 -6.36 -29.43
CA SER A 513 37.06 -6.20 -30.24
C SER A 513 36.45 -7.53 -30.69
N SER A 514 35.28 -7.90 -30.16
CA SER A 514 34.37 -8.91 -30.74
C SER A 514 32.90 -8.53 -30.48
N ALA A 515 31.96 -9.01 -31.29
CA ALA A 515 30.53 -8.64 -31.20
C ALA A 515 29.84 -9.05 -29.87
N ILE A 516 30.34 -10.09 -29.19
CA ILE A 516 29.86 -10.48 -27.85
C ILE A 516 30.29 -9.44 -26.80
N PHE A 517 31.43 -8.78 -26.99
CA PHE A 517 31.87 -7.67 -26.14
C PHE A 517 31.09 -6.38 -26.38
N GLU A 518 30.44 -6.19 -27.52
CA GLU A 518 29.62 -4.99 -27.79
C GLU A 518 28.35 -4.98 -26.94
N GLU A 519 27.59 -6.07 -26.90
CA GLU A 519 26.41 -6.19 -26.02
C GLU A 519 26.83 -6.07 -24.55
N GLU A 520 27.95 -6.69 -24.15
CA GLU A 520 28.43 -6.60 -22.77
C GLU A 520 28.89 -5.17 -22.41
N ARG A 521 29.51 -4.46 -23.35
CA ARG A 521 29.90 -3.05 -23.19
C ARG A 521 28.67 -2.15 -23.07
N GLU A 522 27.71 -2.30 -23.96
CA GLU A 522 26.45 -1.54 -23.92
C GLU A 522 25.68 -1.82 -22.62
N PHE A 523 25.69 -3.07 -22.16
CA PHE A 523 25.08 -3.45 -20.89
C PHE A 523 25.77 -2.79 -19.70
N LYS A 524 27.12 -2.80 -19.65
CA LYS A 524 27.89 -2.11 -18.60
C LYS A 524 27.63 -0.60 -18.61
N ILE A 525 27.55 0.01 -19.78
CA ILE A 525 27.20 1.44 -19.92
C ILE A 525 25.78 1.70 -19.41
N ALA A 526 24.81 0.86 -19.78
CA ALA A 526 23.42 0.98 -19.37
C ALA A 526 23.26 0.81 -17.84
N LEU A 527 23.94 -0.18 -17.25
CA LEU A 527 23.96 -0.40 -15.79
C LEU A 527 24.58 0.79 -15.06
N ASN A 528 25.73 1.28 -15.52
CA ASN A 528 26.40 2.45 -14.93
C ASN A 528 25.58 3.74 -15.08
N GLY A 529 24.66 3.78 -16.04
CA GLY A 529 23.75 4.90 -16.27
C GLY A 529 22.56 4.95 -15.31
N LEU A 530 22.31 3.91 -14.52
CA LEU A 530 21.23 3.91 -13.51
C LEU A 530 21.65 4.75 -12.30
N THR A 531 20.76 5.61 -11.82
CA THR A 531 21.13 6.65 -10.83
C THR A 531 20.15 6.85 -9.69
N SER A 532 18.88 6.42 -9.82
CA SER A 532 17.87 6.62 -8.78
C SER A 532 16.67 5.69 -8.97
N PHE A 533 16.64 4.59 -8.22
CA PHE A 533 15.48 3.71 -8.17
C PHE A 533 14.30 4.41 -7.52
N LYS A 534 13.16 4.37 -8.21
CA LYS A 534 11.93 5.06 -7.80
C LYS A 534 10.84 4.13 -7.34
N LYS A 535 10.70 2.96 -7.96
CA LYS A 535 9.60 2.04 -7.69
C LYS A 535 9.96 0.59 -7.97
N LEU A 536 9.46 -0.32 -7.15
CA LEU A 536 9.61 -1.76 -7.29
C LEU A 536 8.29 -2.41 -7.70
N PHE A 537 8.33 -3.21 -8.76
CA PHE A 537 7.21 -4.06 -9.16
C PHE A 537 7.59 -5.53 -9.08
N THR A 538 6.70 -6.34 -8.51
CA THR A 538 6.85 -7.80 -8.46
C THR A 538 6.08 -8.41 -9.63
N ILE A 539 6.75 -9.20 -10.47
CA ILE A 539 6.12 -9.91 -11.59
C ILE A 539 5.81 -11.35 -11.18
N THR A 540 6.79 -12.04 -10.60
CA THR A 540 6.65 -13.36 -9.98
C THR A 540 7.34 -13.37 -8.61
N ASP A 541 7.39 -14.51 -7.95
CA ASP A 541 8.12 -14.70 -6.69
C ASP A 541 9.65 -14.56 -6.84
N SER A 542 10.16 -14.71 -8.06
CA SER A 542 11.58 -14.54 -8.40
C SER A 542 11.91 -13.35 -9.29
N LEU A 543 10.95 -12.88 -10.08
CA LEU A 543 11.16 -11.89 -11.12
C LEU A 543 10.62 -10.53 -10.68
N PHE A 544 11.52 -9.53 -10.61
CA PHE A 544 11.21 -8.17 -10.18
C PHE A 544 11.60 -7.17 -11.25
N MET A 545 10.82 -6.09 -11.36
CA MET A 545 11.11 -4.96 -12.21
C MET A 545 11.34 -3.71 -11.36
N ILE A 546 12.47 -3.06 -11.56
CA ILE A 546 12.87 -1.86 -10.84
C ILE A 546 12.83 -0.69 -11.83
N LEU A 547 12.06 0.33 -11.47
CA LEU A 547 11.95 1.56 -12.24
C LEU A 547 13.00 2.56 -11.77
N ASP A 548 13.84 3.01 -12.69
CA ASP A 548 14.86 4.04 -12.48
C ASP A 548 14.56 5.29 -13.33
N THR A 549 15.14 6.42 -12.98
CA THR A 549 15.06 7.64 -13.79
C THR A 549 15.65 7.49 -15.21
N ASN A 550 16.59 6.56 -15.39
CA ASN A 550 17.31 6.29 -16.63
C ASN A 550 16.97 4.92 -17.26
N GLY A 551 15.88 4.29 -16.82
CA GLY A 551 15.33 3.13 -17.51
C GLY A 551 14.66 2.14 -16.58
N VAL A 552 14.67 0.88 -16.99
CA VAL A 552 14.02 -0.21 -16.27
C VAL A 552 14.97 -1.38 -16.15
N VAL A 553 15.07 -1.96 -14.95
CA VAL A 553 15.85 -3.16 -14.68
C VAL A 553 14.91 -4.33 -14.43
N LEU A 554 15.17 -5.46 -15.07
CA LEU A 554 14.52 -6.74 -14.80
C LEU A 554 15.54 -7.64 -14.10
N LEU A 555 15.19 -8.11 -12.91
CA LEU A 555 16.03 -8.93 -12.07
C LEU A 555 15.34 -10.24 -11.75
N ASP A 556 16.00 -11.36 -12.03
CA ASP A 556 15.62 -12.69 -11.60
C ASP A 556 16.58 -13.17 -10.51
N ARG A 557 16.06 -13.28 -9.29
CA ARG A 557 16.87 -13.71 -8.14
C ARG A 557 17.33 -15.16 -8.21
N GLN A 558 16.61 -16.04 -8.90
CA GLN A 558 16.96 -17.48 -8.91
C GLN A 558 18.28 -17.71 -9.67
N HIS A 559 18.57 -16.83 -10.63
CA HIS A 559 19.78 -16.90 -11.45
C HIS A 559 20.86 -15.89 -11.03
N LEU A 560 20.63 -15.12 -9.97
CA LEU A 560 21.59 -14.13 -9.48
C LEU A 560 22.70 -14.82 -8.66
N SER A 561 23.92 -14.82 -9.19
CA SER A 561 25.09 -15.45 -8.57
C SER A 561 26.04 -14.45 -7.91
N ASP A 562 26.21 -13.26 -8.49
CA ASP A 562 27.10 -12.21 -7.97
C ASP A 562 26.29 -10.93 -7.67
N SER A 563 26.07 -10.63 -6.39
CA SER A 563 25.33 -9.42 -5.98
C SER A 563 26.18 -8.15 -6.01
N LYS A 564 27.51 -8.28 -6.16
CA LYS A 564 28.46 -7.14 -6.18
C LYS A 564 28.76 -6.67 -7.59
N ASN A 565 28.91 -7.61 -8.54
CA ASN A 565 29.16 -7.29 -9.94
C ASN A 565 28.05 -7.85 -10.82
N LEU A 566 27.13 -6.97 -11.21
CA LEU A 566 25.93 -7.37 -11.94
C LEU A 566 26.21 -7.62 -13.42
N ALA A 567 27.30 -7.08 -13.98
CA ALA A 567 27.73 -7.43 -15.33
C ALA A 567 28.11 -8.91 -15.49
N LYS A 568 28.69 -9.53 -14.45
CA LYS A 568 29.15 -10.93 -14.46
C LYS A 568 28.00 -11.96 -14.40
N ASN A 569 26.79 -11.54 -14.08
CA ASN A 569 25.63 -12.44 -13.99
C ASN A 569 25.16 -12.92 -15.39
N PRO A 570 24.49 -14.09 -15.48
CA PRO A 570 23.96 -14.59 -16.73
C PRO A 570 22.83 -13.71 -17.28
N LYS A 571 22.52 -13.86 -18.58
CA LYS A 571 21.49 -13.05 -19.26
C LYS A 571 20.08 -13.20 -18.67
N CYS A 572 19.79 -14.36 -18.08
CA CYS A 572 18.52 -14.62 -17.42
C CYS A 572 18.36 -13.85 -16.09
N ALA A 573 19.48 -13.51 -15.42
CA ALA A 573 19.47 -12.92 -14.08
C ALA A 573 19.26 -11.40 -14.06
N VAL A 574 19.95 -10.64 -14.92
CA VAL A 574 19.89 -9.17 -14.91
C VAL A 574 19.79 -8.64 -16.33
N ARG A 575 18.77 -7.81 -16.58
CA ARG A 575 18.53 -7.18 -17.87
C ARG A 575 18.13 -5.72 -17.69
N VAL A 576 18.56 -4.86 -18.60
CA VAL A 576 18.34 -3.41 -18.51
C VAL A 576 17.76 -2.87 -19.81
N ALA A 577 16.70 -2.07 -19.71
CA ALA A 577 16.15 -1.30 -20.82
C ALA A 577 16.45 0.19 -20.55
N PRO A 578 17.55 0.74 -21.09
CA PRO A 578 17.96 2.12 -20.82
C PRO A 578 17.03 3.12 -21.54
N PHE A 579 16.59 4.15 -20.83
CA PHE A 579 15.80 5.24 -21.37
C PHE A 579 15.81 6.42 -20.40
N SER A 580 16.10 7.64 -20.85
CA SER A 580 16.03 8.83 -19.97
C SER A 580 14.56 9.24 -19.74
N ILE A 581 13.95 8.74 -18.67
CA ILE A 581 12.55 9.01 -18.30
C ILE A 581 12.45 10.36 -17.58
N GLY A 582 13.43 10.67 -16.73
CA GLY A 582 13.44 11.87 -15.89
C GLY A 582 12.96 11.60 -14.45
N LEU A 583 12.57 12.66 -13.73
CA LEU A 583 12.15 12.54 -12.33
C LEU A 583 10.73 11.97 -12.24
N ILE A 584 10.63 10.71 -11.79
CA ILE A 584 9.37 9.96 -11.67
C ILE A 584 8.78 10.15 -10.28
N SER A 585 7.46 10.38 -10.21
CA SER A 585 6.68 10.47 -8.98
C SER A 585 5.99 9.14 -8.63
N ASP A 586 5.40 8.47 -9.63
CA ASP A 586 4.72 7.17 -9.47
C ASP A 586 4.65 6.42 -10.81
N GLY A 587 4.29 5.13 -10.78
CA GLY A 587 4.22 4.28 -11.98
C GLY A 587 3.19 3.14 -11.87
N ILE A 588 2.64 2.75 -13.02
CA ILE A 588 1.84 1.55 -13.26
C ILE A 588 2.57 0.65 -14.26
N MET A 589 2.63 -0.64 -13.98
CA MET A 589 3.24 -1.65 -14.87
C MET A 589 2.21 -2.71 -15.27
N ILE A 590 2.10 -2.98 -16.57
CA ILE A 590 1.20 -4.01 -17.12
C ILE A 590 2.01 -4.96 -17.98
N VAL A 591 2.27 -6.16 -17.46
CA VAL A 591 2.94 -7.22 -18.21
C VAL A 591 1.91 -7.90 -19.11
N ARG A 592 1.98 -7.62 -20.41
CA ARG A 592 1.08 -8.18 -21.43
C ARG A 592 1.45 -9.61 -21.81
N LYS A 593 2.75 -9.90 -21.77
CA LYS A 593 3.32 -11.18 -22.19
C LYS A 593 4.46 -11.55 -21.26
N LEU A 594 4.38 -12.75 -20.69
CA LEU A 594 5.45 -13.40 -19.94
C LEU A 594 5.54 -14.85 -20.41
N GLU A 595 6.57 -15.17 -21.20
CA GLU A 595 6.81 -16.53 -21.71
C GLU A 595 8.20 -17.00 -21.29
N ASN A 596 8.29 -18.21 -20.71
CA ASN A 596 9.59 -18.84 -20.46
C ASN A 596 10.13 -19.47 -21.75
N SER A 597 11.38 -19.15 -22.12
CA SER A 597 12.03 -19.75 -23.26
C SER A 597 12.68 -21.08 -22.86
N SER A 598 12.15 -22.20 -23.35
CA SER A 598 12.69 -23.55 -23.10
C SER A 598 14.14 -23.76 -23.59
N LEU A 599 14.65 -22.86 -24.43
CA LEU A 599 15.99 -22.96 -25.02
C LEU A 599 17.07 -22.21 -24.23
N ASN A 600 16.71 -21.13 -23.51
CA ASN A 600 17.69 -20.18 -22.95
C ASN A 600 17.46 -19.87 -21.46
N ASP A 601 16.57 -20.60 -20.78
CA ASP A 601 16.31 -20.48 -19.33
C ASP A 601 15.99 -19.03 -18.90
N GLY A 602 15.26 -18.29 -19.76
CA GLY A 602 15.02 -16.87 -19.58
C GLY A 602 13.65 -16.43 -20.12
N TYR A 603 13.10 -15.38 -19.51
CA TYR A 603 11.74 -14.91 -19.80
C TYR A 603 11.68 -13.90 -20.95
N ASN A 604 10.79 -14.09 -21.93
CA ASN A 604 10.37 -13.02 -22.82
C ASN A 604 9.27 -12.19 -22.15
N VAL A 605 9.55 -10.90 -21.92
CA VAL A 605 8.64 -9.98 -21.22
C VAL A 605 8.26 -8.83 -22.15
N VAL A 606 6.96 -8.63 -22.36
CA VAL A 606 6.42 -7.42 -23.01
C VAL A 606 5.50 -6.73 -22.03
N PHE A 607 5.75 -5.44 -21.80
CA PHE A 607 5.02 -4.68 -20.80
C PHE A 607 4.70 -3.27 -21.28
N ASP A 608 3.63 -2.71 -20.73
CA ASP A 608 3.33 -1.29 -20.81
C ASP A 608 3.68 -0.66 -19.45
N LEU A 609 4.39 0.47 -19.49
CA LEU A 609 4.79 1.23 -18.31
C LEU A 609 4.21 2.63 -18.42
N ILE A 610 3.43 3.04 -17.44
CA ILE A 610 2.83 4.38 -17.40
C ILE A 610 3.37 5.09 -16.16
N VAL A 611 3.97 6.25 -16.34
CA VAL A 611 4.64 6.98 -15.25
C VAL A 611 4.19 8.43 -15.18
N THR A 612 4.18 8.98 -13.97
CA THR A 612 4.04 10.40 -13.72
C THR A 612 5.43 11.01 -13.53
N CYS A 613 5.71 12.11 -14.21
CA CYS A 613 6.99 12.80 -14.19
C CYS A 613 6.83 14.28 -13.82
N ILE A 614 7.87 14.83 -13.19
CA ILE A 614 7.97 16.27 -12.93
C ILE A 614 8.57 16.96 -14.19
N PRO A 615 7.96 18.03 -14.72
CA PRO A 615 6.86 18.83 -14.16
C PRO A 615 5.49 18.57 -14.80
N GLY A 616 4.76 17.55 -14.32
CA GLY A 616 3.34 17.40 -14.61
C GLY A 616 3.02 16.64 -15.91
N GLU A 617 3.86 15.68 -16.29
CA GLU A 617 3.72 14.86 -17.49
C GLU A 617 3.36 13.42 -17.13
N ILE A 618 2.47 12.80 -17.92
CA ILE A 618 2.18 11.37 -17.89
C ILE A 618 2.79 10.78 -19.15
N LEU A 619 3.69 9.82 -19.00
CA LEU A 619 4.37 9.16 -20.12
C LEU A 619 3.91 7.70 -20.17
N ALA A 620 3.58 7.22 -21.37
CA ALA A 620 3.26 5.83 -21.62
C ALA A 620 4.36 5.20 -22.48
N PHE A 621 4.92 4.11 -22.01
CA PHE A 621 5.99 3.37 -22.65
C PHE A 621 5.54 1.94 -22.97
N GLU A 622 6.08 1.41 -24.07
CA GLU A 622 6.09 -0.02 -24.34
C GLU A 622 7.52 -0.53 -24.17
N GLY A 623 7.69 -1.50 -23.28
CA GLY A 623 8.96 -2.13 -22.97
C GLY A 623 9.01 -3.60 -23.38
N ARG A 624 10.21 -4.06 -23.77
CA ARG A 624 10.45 -5.44 -24.19
C ARG A 624 11.78 -5.96 -23.68
N PHE A 625 11.75 -7.10 -23.02
CA PHE A 625 12.92 -7.92 -22.71
C PHE A 625 12.83 -9.23 -23.47
N THR A 626 13.89 -9.56 -24.21
CA THR A 626 14.00 -10.86 -24.88
C THR A 626 14.82 -11.82 -24.00
N SER A 627 14.56 -13.12 -24.11
CA SER A 627 15.29 -14.16 -23.37
C SER A 627 16.77 -14.25 -23.75
N ASN A 628 17.15 -13.68 -24.89
CA ASN A 628 18.45 -13.91 -25.52
C ASN A 628 19.42 -12.72 -25.31
N SER A 629 18.92 -11.62 -24.74
CA SER A 629 19.67 -10.36 -24.62
C SER A 629 19.65 -9.82 -23.21
N LYS A 630 20.78 -9.21 -22.81
CA LYS A 630 20.88 -8.43 -21.58
C LYS A 630 20.22 -7.06 -21.70
N ILE A 631 20.05 -6.57 -22.92
CA ILE A 631 19.54 -5.23 -23.20
C ILE A 631 18.11 -5.34 -23.71
N GLY A 632 17.20 -4.74 -22.96
CA GLY A 632 15.82 -4.53 -23.37
C GLY A 632 15.66 -3.26 -24.19
N SER A 633 14.45 -3.03 -24.67
CA SER A 633 14.07 -1.76 -25.31
C SER A 633 12.90 -1.13 -24.56
N LEU A 634 12.92 0.19 -24.43
CA LEU A 634 11.81 0.99 -23.94
C LEU A 634 11.47 2.04 -24.99
N THR A 635 10.21 2.11 -25.38
CA THR A 635 9.74 3.00 -26.46
C THR A 635 8.62 3.89 -25.95
N LEU A 636 8.80 5.22 -26.05
CA LEU A 636 7.75 6.17 -25.69
C LEU A 636 6.62 6.07 -26.72
N CYS A 637 5.44 5.70 -26.26
CA CYS A 637 4.24 5.57 -27.09
C CYS A 637 3.47 6.88 -27.17
N ASP A 638 3.24 7.51 -26.02
CA ASP A 638 2.51 8.78 -25.94
C ASP A 638 2.88 9.56 -24.68
N SER A 639 2.58 10.86 -24.69
CA SER A 639 2.76 11.75 -23.55
C SER A 639 1.60 12.71 -23.38
N LEU A 640 1.20 12.91 -22.13
CA LEU A 640 0.11 13.81 -21.76
C LEU A 640 0.61 14.80 -20.72
N ARG A 641 0.67 16.08 -21.10
CA ARG A 641 1.15 17.16 -20.22
C ARG A 641 0.01 18.01 -19.66
N LEU A 642 0.03 18.25 -18.36
CA LEU A 642 -0.82 19.27 -17.74
C LEU A 642 -0.36 20.68 -18.16
N ARG A 643 -1.25 21.43 -18.82
CA ARG A 643 -0.94 22.80 -19.28
C ARG A 643 -1.13 23.90 -18.21
N LYS A 644 -1.70 23.56 -17.06
CA LYS A 644 -2.06 24.56 -16.02
C LYS A 644 -0.88 24.82 -15.10
N LYS A 645 -0.50 26.09 -14.93
CA LYS A 645 0.50 26.53 -13.94
C LYS A 645 0.09 26.08 -12.53
N ASN A 646 1.08 25.73 -11.71
CA ASN A 646 0.92 25.27 -10.31
C ASN A 646 0.15 23.97 -10.13
N LYS A 647 -0.10 23.21 -11.21
CA LYS A 647 -0.61 21.84 -11.15
C LYS A 647 0.46 20.86 -11.58
N PHE A 648 0.53 19.74 -10.90
CA PHE A 648 1.41 18.62 -11.24
C PHE A 648 0.63 17.31 -11.19
N VAL A 649 1.20 16.24 -11.73
CA VAL A 649 0.71 14.87 -11.53
C VAL A 649 1.57 14.20 -10.48
N ASP A 650 0.96 13.38 -9.63
CA ASP A 650 1.67 12.74 -8.53
C ASP A 650 1.39 11.24 -8.49
N LYS A 651 0.27 10.82 -7.90
CA LYS A 651 -0.08 9.41 -7.69
C LYS A 651 -0.93 8.82 -8.81
N LEU A 652 -0.70 7.55 -9.11
CA LEU A 652 -1.45 6.74 -10.06
C LEU A 652 -2.22 5.63 -9.33
N CYS A 653 -3.38 5.26 -9.87
CA CYS A 653 -4.15 4.10 -9.44
C CYS A 653 -4.72 3.37 -10.65
N LEU A 654 -4.37 2.10 -10.81
CA LEU A 654 -4.94 1.22 -11.84
C LEU A 654 -6.38 0.86 -11.48
N LEU A 655 -7.32 1.10 -12.41
CA LEU A 655 -8.74 0.78 -12.24
C LEU A 655 -9.11 -0.52 -12.95
N SER A 656 -8.72 -0.63 -14.21
CA SER A 656 -9.00 -1.81 -15.02
C SER A 656 -8.02 -1.94 -16.17
N TYR A 657 -7.83 -3.18 -16.60
CA TYR A 657 -7.10 -3.52 -17.81
C TYR A 657 -7.91 -4.52 -18.64
N GLU A 658 -8.28 -4.12 -19.85
CA GLU A 658 -8.96 -4.97 -20.82
C GLU A 658 -7.96 -5.40 -21.90
N PRO A 659 -7.58 -6.68 -21.97
CA PRO A 659 -6.72 -7.17 -23.05
C PRO A 659 -7.44 -7.06 -24.41
N SER A 660 -6.67 -6.84 -25.48
CA SER A 660 -7.21 -6.68 -26.83
C SER A 660 -7.91 -7.96 -27.33
N ILE A 661 -8.93 -7.79 -28.19
CA ILE A 661 -9.83 -8.88 -28.64
C ILE A 661 -9.08 -9.97 -29.42
N ASP A 662 -8.02 -9.61 -30.16
CA ASP A 662 -7.19 -10.58 -30.88
C ASP A 662 -6.44 -11.55 -29.94
N GLU A 663 -6.20 -11.15 -28.69
CA GLU A 663 -5.55 -11.98 -27.68
C GLU A 663 -6.53 -12.87 -26.89
N ARG A 664 -7.84 -12.77 -27.14
CA ARG A 664 -8.87 -13.65 -26.53
C ARG A 664 -9.12 -14.94 -27.31
N LYS A 665 -8.58 -15.08 -28.52
CA LYS A 665 -8.68 -16.32 -29.29
C LYS A 665 -7.70 -17.36 -28.72
N ARG A 666 -8.20 -18.23 -27.84
CA ARG A 666 -7.55 -19.52 -27.56
C ARG A 666 -7.45 -20.33 -28.85
N LEU A 667 -6.33 -21.06 -28.98
CA LEU A 667 -6.13 -22.13 -29.95
C LEU A 667 -7.38 -23.00 -30.00
N HIS A 668 -7.95 -23.13 -31.19
CA HIS A 668 -8.82 -24.26 -31.49
C HIS A 668 -7.89 -25.48 -31.45
N ASP A 669 -8.18 -26.44 -30.58
CA ASP A 669 -7.52 -27.75 -30.59
C ASP A 669 -7.58 -28.31 -32.01
N MET A 670 -6.43 -28.31 -32.68
CA MET A 670 -6.15 -29.15 -33.83
C MET A 670 -5.79 -30.53 -33.28
N ASN A 671 -6.76 -31.21 -32.70
CA ASN A 671 -6.80 -32.66 -32.51
C ASN A 671 -8.10 -33.02 -31.80
N GLU A 672 -9.17 -33.18 -32.59
CA GLU A 672 -10.15 -34.25 -32.41
C GLU A 672 -11.12 -34.20 -33.61
N ALA A 673 -10.88 -35.10 -34.56
CA ALA A 673 -11.91 -35.49 -35.49
C ALA A 673 -12.95 -36.32 -34.71
N HIS A 674 -14.20 -35.84 -34.60
CA HIS A 674 -15.46 -36.61 -34.69
C HIS A 674 -16.71 -35.75 -34.37
N PRO A 675 -17.94 -36.18 -34.73
CA PRO A 675 -18.83 -35.41 -35.58
C PRO A 675 -19.83 -34.48 -34.85
N SER A 676 -20.31 -33.53 -35.65
CA SER A 676 -21.38 -32.56 -35.40
C SER A 676 -22.60 -33.09 -34.63
N VAL A 677 -22.89 -32.46 -33.50
CA VAL A 677 -24.22 -32.49 -32.84
C VAL A 677 -25.05 -31.31 -33.37
N PRO A 678 -26.33 -31.51 -33.76
CA PRO A 678 -27.10 -30.49 -34.48
C PRO A 678 -27.58 -29.36 -33.56
N LYS A 679 -27.54 -28.15 -34.11
CA LYS A 679 -28.06 -26.90 -33.53
C LYS A 679 -29.50 -27.05 -33.04
N ARG A 680 -29.74 -26.79 -31.75
CA ARG A 680 -31.09 -26.55 -31.19
C ARG A 680 -31.69 -25.30 -31.84
N ARG A 681 -32.89 -25.46 -32.41
CA ARG A 681 -33.68 -24.39 -33.07
C ARG A 681 -34.09 -23.31 -32.06
N LYS A 682 -33.95 -22.05 -32.46
CA LYS A 682 -34.53 -20.87 -31.79
C LYS A 682 -36.05 -21.02 -31.70
N TRP A 683 -36.60 -20.87 -30.51
CA TRP A 683 -38.01 -20.57 -30.32
C TRP A 683 -38.20 -19.06 -30.56
N ASN A 684 -38.94 -18.73 -31.61
CA ASN A 684 -39.50 -17.39 -31.80
C ASN A 684 -40.80 -17.33 -31.01
N LEU A 685 -40.83 -16.53 -29.93
CA LEU A 685 -42.09 -16.05 -29.36
C LEU A 685 -42.54 -14.86 -30.19
N GLN A 686 -43.51 -15.08 -31.07
CA GLN A 686 -44.34 -14.02 -31.61
C GLN A 686 -45.45 -13.71 -30.59
N ILE A 687 -45.60 -12.41 -30.36
CA ILE A 687 -46.67 -11.77 -29.60
C ILE A 687 -47.96 -11.87 -30.42
N GLU A 688 -49.01 -12.38 -29.81
CA GLU A 688 -50.39 -11.87 -29.89
C GLU A 688 -51.06 -12.03 -28.53
#